data_AF-A0A8X8XZD3-F1
#
_entry.id   AF-A0A8X8XZD3-F1
#
_cell.length_a   1.000
_cell.length_b   1.000
_cell.length_c   1.000
_cell.angle_alpha   90.00
_cell.angle_beta   90.00
_cell.angle_gamma   90.00
#
_symmetry.space_group_name_H-M   'P 1'
#
loop_
_entity.id
_entity.type
_entity.pdbx_description
1 polymer ?
#
loop_
_entity_poly.entity_id
_entity_poly.type
_entity_poly.pdbx_seq_one_letter_code
_entity_poly.pdbx_strand_id
1 'polypeptide(L)'
;MPLRLAVVLAFLALAAAEDPYRFFNWNVTYGTIWPLGLPQQGILINGQFPGPNINSVTNDNIIVNVFNSLDEPFLIHWNGIQNRRNSYEDGVLGTTCPIPPGKNFTYILQMKDQIGSFSYFPSLGFHKAAGGFGGIKILSRPGIPVPFDNPADDFTVLIGDWGILDGGNKLPFPDAILINGRGQNATSFNVEQGKTYRFRICNVGLQNSLNFRIQGHKMKVVEVEGTHTLQISYSSLDIHVGQCMSVLVTADQPSQSYYIAVSSRFTTPVLLTTGFLRYSYSNSPPSGPLPGGPTVEIDWSLNQARSIRTNLTASGPRPNPQGSYHYGMINTTRTIRLASSAGQVDNKQRYAINSVSFKPADTPLKVADYFKIDGVFRVGSVSDAPSYGGVYLDTGVIGADYRTYIEIVFENDEDIVQSYHLSGYSFFVVGMDGGQWRSDSRNEYNLRDAVSRCTVQVRNEYYKLKNGACVSQVMDRDISGVGQRGNVELEVGVLGPTVPGPAAVSEGIHAIHVIERRIPHPEECASLWEGERKAHEASLICYIWHAMSWLLLPSSFSTLTEMAVENLFKDEATEEKGERARMASFIGAMAIADLVKTTLGPKGMDKILQSTGRGHGVTVTNDGATILKSLHIDNPAAKVLVDISKVQDDEVGDGTTSVVVLAGELLREAEKLVNSKIHPMTIISGYRMAAECALNALIEKVADNKLDADKFKSDLLKIAMTTLSSKILSQDKEHFGKLAVDAVMRLKGSTNLESIQIIKKPGGSLKDSFLDEGFILDKKIGVGQPKRIENAKILVANTAMDTDKVKIYGARVRVDSMAKVAEIEVAEKEKMREKVQKIINHGINCFVNRQLIYNFPEELFADAGVLAIEHADFDGIERLALVTGGDIASTFDNPESVKLGQCKLIEEIMIGEDRLIHFSGVEMGQACTIVLRGASPHMLDEAERSLHDALCVLSQTVNDSRVLLGGGWPEMVMAKAVDELARRTPGKRSHAIEAFSRALVAIPTIIADNAGLDSAELVAQLRAEHHKEGTNAGIDVISGSVGDMAERGICEAFKVKHAVLLSATEAAEMILRVDEIITCAPRRREDRM
;
A
#
# COMPACT_ATOMS: atom_id res chain seq x y z
N MET A 1 24.80 -6.01 -36.99
CA MET A 1 23.52 -6.66 -36.65
C MET A 1 23.40 -7.24 -35.23
N PRO A 2 24.46 -7.72 -34.52
CA PRO A 2 24.26 -8.37 -33.21
C PRO A 2 23.97 -7.39 -32.06
N LEU A 3 24.44 -6.14 -32.16
CA LEU A 3 24.24 -5.12 -31.11
C LEU A 3 22.78 -4.66 -30.97
N ARG A 4 22.04 -4.58 -32.09
CA ARG A 4 20.61 -4.21 -32.07
C ARG A 4 19.73 -5.31 -31.49
N LEU A 5 20.10 -6.58 -31.67
CA LEU A 5 19.38 -7.71 -31.07
C LEU A 5 19.62 -7.79 -29.56
N ALA A 6 20.84 -7.48 -29.10
CA ALA A 6 21.17 -7.42 -27.68
C ALA A 6 20.46 -6.28 -26.94
N VAL A 7 20.30 -5.11 -27.58
CA VAL A 7 19.56 -3.97 -27.02
C VAL A 7 18.05 -4.27 -26.97
N VAL A 8 17.48 -4.90 -27.99
CA VAL A 8 16.06 -5.31 -27.98
C VAL A 8 15.80 -6.39 -26.91
N LEU A 9 16.73 -7.33 -26.71
CA LEU A 9 16.65 -8.33 -25.63
C LEU A 9 16.80 -7.69 -24.24
N ALA A 10 17.61 -6.63 -24.09
CA ALA A 10 17.74 -5.88 -22.83
C ALA A 10 16.49 -5.06 -22.51
N PHE A 11 15.84 -4.45 -23.52
CA PHE A 11 14.56 -3.76 -23.34
C PHE A 11 13.39 -4.70 -23.05
N LEU A 12 13.39 -5.92 -23.62
CA LEU A 12 12.40 -6.96 -23.27
C LEU A 12 12.61 -7.51 -21.85
N ALA A 13 13.84 -7.51 -21.33
CA ALA A 13 14.12 -7.92 -19.95
C ALA A 13 13.68 -6.86 -18.91
N LEU A 14 13.71 -5.57 -19.27
CA LEU A 14 13.21 -4.46 -18.43
C LEU A 14 11.68 -4.41 -18.35
N ALA A 15 10.96 -5.00 -19.32
CA ALA A 15 9.50 -5.12 -19.30
C ALA A 15 8.97 -6.25 -18.39
N ALA A 16 9.85 -7.06 -17.79
CA ALA A 16 9.51 -8.17 -16.90
C ALA A 16 9.87 -7.89 -15.43
N ALA A 17 9.75 -6.64 -14.98
CA ALA A 17 10.05 -6.24 -13.61
C ALA A 17 8.87 -6.44 -12.62
N GLU A 18 7.72 -6.92 -13.10
CA GLU A 18 6.53 -7.15 -12.29
C GLU A 18 6.47 -8.60 -11.75
N ASP A 19 5.95 -8.79 -10.54
CA ASP A 19 5.82 -10.13 -9.94
C ASP A 19 4.83 -11.00 -10.75
N PRO A 20 5.07 -12.34 -10.88
CA PRO A 20 4.25 -13.20 -11.73
C PRO A 20 2.77 -13.25 -11.34
N TYR A 21 1.88 -13.21 -12.34
CA TYR A 21 0.44 -13.36 -12.15
C TYR A 21 -0.03 -14.82 -12.37
N ARG A 22 -0.90 -15.30 -11.48
CA ARG A 22 -1.59 -16.59 -11.58
C ARG A 22 -3.10 -16.39 -11.58
N PHE A 23 -3.76 -16.92 -12.59
CA PHE A 23 -5.20 -16.78 -12.76
C PHE A 23 -5.92 -18.10 -12.47
N PHE A 24 -6.99 -18.02 -11.68
CA PHE A 24 -7.85 -19.14 -11.34
C PHE A 24 -9.31 -18.74 -11.62
N ASN A 25 -10.04 -19.59 -12.34
CA ASN A 25 -11.48 -19.46 -12.52
C ASN A 25 -12.16 -20.58 -11.76
N TRP A 26 -12.97 -20.22 -10.76
CA TRP A 26 -13.65 -21.16 -9.87
C TRP A 26 -15.15 -21.04 -10.04
N ASN A 27 -15.80 -22.14 -10.41
CA ASN A 27 -17.23 -22.26 -10.42
C ASN A 27 -17.69 -23.04 -9.18
N VAL A 28 -18.48 -22.39 -8.35
CA VAL A 28 -19.00 -22.93 -7.08
C VAL A 28 -20.40 -23.47 -7.32
N THR A 29 -20.59 -24.76 -7.11
CA THR A 29 -21.84 -25.48 -7.41
C THR A 29 -22.18 -26.47 -6.30
N TYR A 30 -23.46 -26.75 -6.11
CA TYR A 30 -23.83 -27.97 -5.40
C TYR A 30 -23.51 -29.20 -6.22
N GLY A 31 -23.07 -30.26 -5.55
CA GLY A 31 -22.95 -31.57 -6.15
C GLY A 31 -22.96 -32.67 -5.10
N THR A 32 -22.94 -33.91 -5.58
CA THR A 32 -22.93 -35.07 -4.69
C THR A 32 -21.52 -35.31 -4.16
N ILE A 33 -21.39 -35.45 -2.85
CA ILE A 33 -20.17 -35.83 -2.13
C ILE A 33 -20.41 -37.11 -1.32
N TRP A 34 -19.33 -37.81 -0.96
CA TRP A 34 -19.38 -39.09 -0.22
C TRP A 34 -18.50 -39.07 1.04
N PRO A 35 -18.72 -38.13 1.98
CA PRO A 35 -17.87 -37.98 3.16
C PRO A 35 -17.86 -39.25 4.02
N LEU A 36 -19.01 -39.91 4.20
CA LEU A 36 -19.15 -41.14 5.01
C LEU A 36 -19.54 -42.36 4.16
N GLY A 37 -19.23 -42.34 2.86
CA GLY A 37 -19.62 -43.40 1.92
C GLY A 37 -21.09 -43.36 1.49
N LEU A 38 -21.89 -42.45 2.04
CA LEU A 38 -23.26 -42.15 1.60
C LEU A 38 -23.28 -40.88 0.74
N PRO A 39 -24.07 -40.83 -0.35
CA PRO A 39 -24.22 -39.64 -1.16
C PRO A 39 -24.93 -38.55 -0.36
N GLN A 40 -24.31 -37.37 -0.29
CA GLN A 40 -24.85 -36.16 0.34
C GLN A 40 -24.66 -34.97 -0.60
N GLN A 41 -25.50 -33.95 -0.50
CA GLN A 41 -25.27 -32.69 -1.20
C GLN A 41 -24.17 -31.91 -0.49
N GLY A 42 -23.19 -31.41 -1.24
CA GLY A 42 -22.11 -30.57 -0.73
C GLY A 42 -21.71 -29.50 -1.74
N ILE A 43 -20.86 -28.58 -1.30
CA ILE A 43 -20.34 -27.48 -2.11
C ILE A 43 -19.05 -27.92 -2.78
N LEU A 44 -19.06 -27.89 -4.11
CA LEU A 44 -17.92 -28.22 -4.97
C LEU A 44 -17.33 -26.95 -5.58
N ILE A 45 -16.00 -26.91 -5.72
CA ILE A 45 -15.30 -25.89 -6.51
C ILE A 45 -14.74 -26.59 -7.74
N ASN A 46 -15.18 -26.17 -8.93
CA ASN A 46 -14.83 -26.83 -10.19
C ASN A 46 -15.12 -28.34 -10.18
N GLY A 47 -16.21 -28.75 -9.52
CA GLY A 47 -16.60 -30.15 -9.38
C GLY A 47 -15.75 -30.99 -8.41
N GLN A 48 -14.85 -30.37 -7.64
CA GLN A 48 -13.95 -31.06 -6.71
C GLN A 48 -14.38 -30.89 -5.25
N PHE A 49 -14.24 -31.97 -4.47
CA PHE A 49 -14.34 -31.98 -3.02
C PHE A 49 -13.25 -32.89 -2.41
N PRO A 50 -12.36 -32.36 -1.55
CA PRO A 50 -12.14 -30.94 -1.25
C PRO A 50 -11.83 -30.10 -2.51
N GLY A 51 -11.89 -28.77 -2.38
CA GLY A 51 -11.61 -27.84 -3.48
C GLY A 51 -10.15 -27.93 -3.97
N PRO A 52 -9.86 -27.32 -5.14
CA PRO A 52 -8.54 -27.38 -5.77
C PRO A 52 -7.45 -26.70 -4.92
N ASN A 53 -6.24 -27.27 -4.90
CA ASN A 53 -5.11 -26.62 -4.22
C ASN A 53 -4.59 -25.42 -5.00
N ILE A 54 -4.28 -24.32 -4.31
CA ILE A 54 -3.51 -23.20 -4.88
C ILE A 54 -2.03 -23.43 -4.61
N ASN A 55 -1.22 -23.48 -5.66
CA ASN A 55 0.23 -23.54 -5.56
C ASN A 55 0.84 -22.22 -6.05
N SER A 56 1.56 -21.54 -5.18
CA SER A 56 2.13 -20.22 -5.41
C SER A 56 3.58 -20.16 -4.94
N VAL A 57 4.37 -19.25 -5.49
CA VAL A 57 5.65 -18.83 -4.92
C VAL A 57 5.43 -17.50 -4.18
N THR A 58 6.29 -17.20 -3.20
CA THR A 58 6.25 -15.92 -2.49
C THR A 58 6.36 -14.73 -3.46
N ASN A 59 5.55 -13.70 -3.18
CA ASN A 59 5.24 -12.50 -3.97
C ASN A 59 4.46 -12.69 -5.28
N ASP A 60 4.08 -13.91 -5.69
CA ASP A 60 3.18 -14.06 -6.85
C ASP A 60 1.85 -13.30 -6.60
N ASN A 61 1.31 -12.71 -7.66
CA ASN A 61 -0.03 -12.12 -7.70
C ASN A 61 -1.04 -13.23 -8.06
N ILE A 62 -2.01 -13.50 -7.18
CA ILE A 62 -3.04 -14.50 -7.38
C ILE A 62 -4.37 -13.81 -7.66
N ILE A 63 -4.94 -14.09 -8.82
CA ILE A 63 -6.24 -13.58 -9.25
C ILE A 63 -7.22 -14.76 -9.31
N VAL A 64 -8.23 -14.78 -8.44
CA VAL A 64 -9.24 -15.84 -8.37
C VAL A 64 -10.62 -15.27 -8.68
N ASN A 65 -11.12 -15.55 -9.89
CA ASN A 65 -12.48 -15.22 -10.27
C ASN A 65 -13.43 -16.33 -9.82
N VAL A 66 -14.28 -16.04 -8.84
CA VAL A 66 -15.22 -16.96 -8.22
C VAL A 66 -16.61 -16.68 -8.75
N PHE A 67 -17.17 -17.64 -9.50
CA PHE A 67 -18.55 -17.62 -9.98
C PHE A 67 -19.43 -18.42 -9.01
N ASN A 68 -20.43 -17.77 -8.44
CA ASN A 68 -21.39 -18.40 -7.54
C ASN A 68 -22.58 -18.97 -8.33
N SER A 69 -22.63 -20.30 -8.49
CA SER A 69 -23.78 -21.01 -9.07
C SER A 69 -24.68 -21.67 -8.01
N LEU A 70 -24.52 -21.32 -6.73
CA LEU A 70 -25.45 -21.71 -5.67
C LEU A 70 -26.72 -20.85 -5.76
N ASP A 71 -27.79 -21.28 -5.08
CA ASP A 71 -29.03 -20.50 -4.92
C ASP A 71 -29.00 -19.55 -3.71
N GLU A 72 -27.86 -19.46 -3.03
CA GLU A 72 -27.60 -18.62 -1.86
C GLU A 72 -26.31 -17.78 -2.01
N PRO A 73 -26.18 -16.63 -1.31
CA PRO A 73 -24.98 -15.79 -1.35
C PRO A 73 -23.74 -16.52 -0.83
N PHE A 74 -22.58 -16.30 -1.45
CA PHE A 74 -21.35 -17.05 -1.18
C PHE A 74 -20.13 -16.13 -1.00
N LEU A 75 -19.20 -16.49 -0.11
CA LEU A 75 -17.91 -15.83 0.09
C LEU A 75 -16.83 -16.87 0.37
N ILE A 76 -15.59 -16.59 -0.05
CA ILE A 76 -14.42 -17.42 0.27
C ILE A 76 -13.46 -16.62 1.13
N HIS A 77 -13.19 -17.12 2.33
CA HIS A 77 -12.17 -16.56 3.21
C HIS A 77 -10.80 -17.21 2.98
N TRP A 78 -9.75 -16.38 3.00
CA TRP A 78 -8.35 -16.75 2.74
C TRP A 78 -7.54 -16.89 4.03
N ASN A 79 -7.83 -17.95 4.80
CA ASN A 79 -7.30 -18.19 6.14
C ASN A 79 -5.75 -18.12 6.22
N GLY A 80 -5.24 -17.08 6.87
CA GLY A 80 -3.82 -16.83 7.11
C GLY A 80 -3.06 -16.08 6.00
N ILE A 81 -3.74 -15.70 4.92
CA ILE A 81 -3.18 -14.81 3.88
C ILE A 81 -3.22 -13.35 4.38
N GLN A 82 -2.10 -12.63 4.28
CA GLN A 82 -1.98 -11.26 4.75
C GLN A 82 -2.45 -10.28 3.67
N ASN A 83 -3.58 -9.63 3.93
CA ASN A 83 -4.23 -8.71 2.99
C ASN A 83 -3.82 -7.25 3.27
N ARG A 84 -2.52 -6.95 3.11
CA ARG A 84 -1.91 -5.65 3.45
C ARG A 84 -2.56 -4.49 2.69
N ARG A 85 -3.13 -3.51 3.40
CA ARG A 85 -3.85 -2.35 2.82
C ARG A 85 -5.01 -2.72 1.89
N ASN A 86 -5.46 -3.98 1.94
CA ASN A 86 -6.53 -4.50 1.09
C ASN A 86 -7.38 -5.57 1.79
N SER A 87 -7.77 -5.33 3.05
CA SER A 87 -8.64 -6.27 3.78
C SER A 87 -10.05 -6.43 3.18
N TYR A 88 -10.35 -5.80 2.03
CA TYR A 88 -11.58 -6.06 1.27
C TYR A 88 -11.52 -7.39 0.51
N GLU A 89 -10.33 -7.91 0.23
CA GLU A 89 -10.12 -9.21 -0.45
C GLU A 89 -10.20 -10.41 0.50
N ASP A 90 -10.41 -10.16 1.80
CA ASP A 90 -10.31 -11.20 2.82
C ASP A 90 -11.45 -12.22 2.77
N GLY A 91 -12.63 -11.80 2.28
CA GLY A 91 -13.77 -12.68 2.04
C GLY A 91 -14.55 -13.06 3.30
N VAL A 92 -14.64 -12.14 4.26
CA VAL A 92 -15.43 -12.28 5.49
C VAL A 92 -16.63 -11.33 5.45
N LEU A 93 -17.76 -11.76 6.00
CA LEU A 93 -18.95 -10.92 6.10
C LEU A 93 -18.65 -9.69 6.95
N GLY A 94 -18.82 -8.50 6.37
CA GLY A 94 -18.50 -7.22 7.00
C GLY A 94 -17.34 -6.49 6.31
N THR A 95 -16.33 -7.23 5.86
CA THR A 95 -15.23 -6.67 5.04
C THR A 95 -15.52 -6.76 3.54
N THR A 96 -16.05 -7.89 3.06
CA THR A 96 -16.35 -8.15 1.65
C THR A 96 -17.87 -8.31 1.42
N CYS A 97 -18.39 -7.80 0.30
CA CYS A 97 -19.78 -8.07 -0.12
C CYS A 97 -19.97 -9.55 -0.49
N PRO A 98 -21.00 -10.25 0.01
CA PRO A 98 -21.37 -11.57 -0.49
C PRO A 98 -21.57 -11.60 -2.01
N ILE A 99 -21.12 -12.68 -2.65
CA ILE A 99 -21.35 -12.91 -4.09
C ILE A 99 -22.77 -13.45 -4.26
N PRO A 100 -23.71 -12.70 -4.89
CA PRO A 100 -25.07 -13.18 -5.06
C PRO A 100 -25.16 -14.41 -5.99
N PRO A 101 -26.25 -15.19 -5.91
CA PRO A 101 -26.53 -16.28 -6.86
C PRO A 101 -26.42 -15.82 -8.32
N GLY A 102 -25.70 -16.60 -9.14
CA GLY A 102 -25.48 -16.33 -10.57
C GLY A 102 -24.53 -15.18 -10.89
N LYS A 103 -23.85 -14.61 -9.88
CA LYS A 103 -22.85 -13.55 -10.05
C LYS A 103 -21.44 -14.08 -9.78
N ASN A 104 -20.45 -13.25 -10.09
CA ASN A 104 -19.06 -13.54 -9.79
C ASN A 104 -18.38 -12.35 -9.11
N PHE A 105 -17.27 -12.67 -8.45
CA PHE A 105 -16.36 -11.69 -7.87
C PHE A 105 -14.92 -12.16 -8.06
N THR A 106 -14.01 -11.24 -8.35
CA THR A 106 -12.59 -11.55 -8.59
C THR A 106 -11.76 -11.10 -7.40
N TYR A 107 -11.21 -12.07 -6.68
CA TYR A 107 -10.26 -11.82 -5.60
C TYR A 107 -8.87 -11.53 -6.17
N ILE A 108 -8.24 -10.45 -5.71
CA ILE A 108 -6.88 -10.06 -6.12
C ILE A 108 -5.96 -10.08 -4.90
N LEU A 109 -5.21 -11.17 -4.76
CA LEU A 109 -4.33 -11.43 -3.62
C LEU A 109 -2.87 -11.31 -4.04
N GLN A 110 -2.02 -10.79 -3.17
CA GLN A 110 -0.57 -10.83 -3.36
C GLN A 110 0.06 -11.66 -2.24
N MET A 111 0.81 -12.70 -2.59
CA MET A 111 1.49 -13.57 -1.62
C MET A 111 2.78 -12.94 -1.07
N LYS A 112 2.73 -11.63 -0.79
CA LYS A 112 3.88 -10.78 -0.51
C LYS A 112 4.52 -11.15 0.81
N ASP A 113 5.81 -11.49 0.75
CA ASP A 113 6.59 -11.89 1.91
C ASP A 113 5.88 -12.94 2.79
N GLN A 114 5.21 -13.90 2.16
CA GLN A 114 4.64 -15.06 2.83
C GLN A 114 5.16 -16.35 2.20
N ILE A 115 5.36 -17.36 3.04
CA ILE A 115 5.69 -18.75 2.67
C ILE A 115 4.92 -19.65 3.64
N GLY A 116 4.70 -20.92 3.30
CA GLY A 116 4.10 -21.89 4.22
C GLY A 116 2.82 -22.53 3.72
N SER A 117 2.00 -22.97 4.68
CA SER A 117 0.80 -23.76 4.44
C SER A 117 -0.42 -23.04 5.02
N PHE A 118 -1.41 -22.81 4.18
CA PHE A 118 -2.64 -22.09 4.52
C PHE A 118 -3.85 -22.84 3.94
N SER A 119 -5.05 -22.37 4.22
CA SER A 119 -6.29 -22.93 3.69
C SER A 119 -7.23 -21.82 3.23
N TYR A 120 -8.24 -22.18 2.47
CA TYR A 120 -9.40 -21.32 2.20
C TYR A 120 -10.67 -22.09 2.52
N PHE A 121 -11.72 -21.39 2.90
CA PHE A 121 -13.04 -21.98 3.18
C PHE A 121 -14.16 -20.95 3.02
N PRO A 122 -15.41 -21.38 2.80
CA PRO A 122 -16.54 -20.48 2.76
C PRO A 122 -16.81 -19.84 4.13
N SER A 123 -17.16 -18.55 4.19
CA SER A 123 -17.35 -17.83 5.47
C SER A 123 -18.83 -17.55 5.83
N LEU A 124 -19.76 -17.85 4.92
CA LEU A 124 -21.19 -17.59 5.10
C LEU A 124 -21.98 -18.84 5.43
N GLY A 125 -23.10 -18.69 6.13
CA GLY A 125 -24.23 -19.63 6.08
C GLY A 125 -23.94 -21.06 6.53
N PHE A 126 -22.91 -21.29 7.34
CA PHE A 126 -22.43 -22.65 7.62
C PHE A 126 -21.96 -23.44 6.40
N HIS A 127 -21.62 -22.76 5.31
CA HIS A 127 -21.21 -23.36 4.04
C HIS A 127 -19.95 -24.21 4.17
N LYS A 128 -19.03 -23.85 5.08
CA LYS A 128 -17.85 -24.67 5.37
C LYS A 128 -18.20 -26.08 5.82
N ALA A 129 -19.34 -26.27 6.51
CA ALA A 129 -19.85 -27.58 6.89
C ALA A 129 -20.24 -28.45 5.69
N ALA A 130 -20.65 -27.82 4.58
CA ALA A 130 -21.04 -28.48 3.34
C ALA A 130 -19.89 -28.65 2.34
N GLY A 131 -18.72 -28.03 2.59
CA GLY A 131 -17.53 -28.13 1.76
C GLY A 131 -16.97 -26.78 1.32
N GLY A 132 -16.58 -26.67 0.05
CA GLY A 132 -15.99 -25.44 -0.51
C GLY A 132 -14.63 -25.04 0.06
N PHE A 133 -13.96 -25.90 0.84
CA PHE A 133 -12.65 -25.64 1.43
C PHE A 133 -11.52 -26.33 0.67
N GLY A 134 -10.31 -25.77 0.75
CA GLY A 134 -9.11 -26.33 0.12
C GLY A 134 -7.80 -25.80 0.71
N GLY A 135 -6.68 -26.30 0.20
CA GLY A 135 -5.34 -25.95 0.68
C GLY A 135 -4.63 -24.90 -0.19
N ILE A 136 -3.79 -24.09 0.43
CA ILE A 136 -2.90 -23.12 -0.22
C ILE A 136 -1.46 -23.45 0.16
N LYS A 137 -0.60 -23.60 -0.83
CA LYS A 137 0.84 -23.81 -0.67
C LYS A 137 1.59 -22.61 -1.22
N ILE A 138 2.31 -21.91 -0.35
CA ILE A 138 3.22 -20.83 -0.74
C ILE A 138 4.65 -21.32 -0.57
N LEU A 139 5.36 -21.43 -1.68
CA LEU A 139 6.74 -21.92 -1.75
C LEU A 139 7.73 -20.76 -1.65
N SER A 140 8.91 -21.05 -1.11
CA SER A 140 10.03 -20.11 -1.12
C SER A 140 10.57 -19.92 -2.54
N ARG A 141 11.14 -18.75 -2.84
CA ARG A 141 11.77 -18.48 -4.14
C ARG A 141 13.03 -19.36 -4.33
N PRO A 142 13.34 -19.76 -5.57
CA PRO A 142 14.61 -20.41 -5.87
C PRO A 142 15.80 -19.59 -5.33
N GLY A 143 16.72 -20.24 -4.63
CA GLY A 143 17.89 -19.60 -4.04
C GLY A 143 17.73 -19.13 -2.58
N ILE A 144 16.51 -19.15 -2.01
CA ILE A 144 16.30 -18.90 -0.58
C ILE A 144 16.31 -20.25 0.15
N PRO A 145 17.28 -20.51 1.05
CA PRO A 145 17.39 -21.80 1.72
C PRO A 145 16.29 -21.97 2.78
N VAL A 146 15.61 -23.11 2.74
CA VAL A 146 14.70 -23.58 3.79
C VAL A 146 15.48 -24.42 4.82
N PRO A 147 15.07 -24.45 6.10
CA PRO A 147 15.87 -25.05 7.19
C PRO A 147 15.84 -26.59 7.23
N PHE A 148 15.43 -27.25 6.15
CA PHE A 148 15.35 -28.71 6.04
C PHE A 148 15.59 -29.14 4.59
N ASP A 149 16.03 -30.39 4.40
CA ASP A 149 16.27 -30.96 3.08
C ASP A 149 14.99 -31.05 2.24
N ASN A 150 15.14 -31.01 0.92
CA ASN A 150 14.00 -31.14 0.01
C ASN A 150 13.29 -32.49 0.21
N PRO A 151 11.99 -32.50 0.55
CA PRO A 151 11.24 -33.74 0.71
C PRO A 151 11.04 -34.42 -0.65
N ALA A 152 10.84 -35.74 -0.63
CA ALA A 152 10.58 -36.53 -1.82
C ALA A 152 9.22 -36.19 -2.47
N ASP A 153 8.22 -35.84 -1.65
CA ASP A 153 6.93 -35.32 -2.08
C ASP A 153 6.28 -34.46 -0.97
N ASP A 154 5.27 -33.67 -1.35
CA ASP A 154 4.56 -32.72 -0.50
C ASP A 154 3.03 -32.94 -0.57
N PHE A 155 2.45 -33.49 0.49
CA PHE A 155 1.02 -33.82 0.59
C PHE A 155 0.22 -32.75 1.33
N THR A 156 -0.93 -32.35 0.77
CA THR A 156 -1.95 -31.59 1.51
C THR A 156 -2.86 -32.55 2.27
N VAL A 157 -3.06 -32.29 3.57
CA VAL A 157 -3.95 -33.06 4.45
C VAL A 157 -4.93 -32.10 5.12
N LEU A 158 -6.18 -32.13 4.69
CA LEU A 158 -7.28 -31.38 5.28
C LEU A 158 -8.01 -32.31 6.24
N ILE A 159 -7.95 -32.01 7.53
CA ILE A 159 -8.69 -32.75 8.57
C ILE A 159 -9.83 -31.88 9.08
N GLY A 160 -10.96 -32.48 9.45
CA GLY A 160 -12.09 -31.73 9.97
C GLY A 160 -13.17 -32.64 10.52
N ASP A 161 -13.89 -32.15 11.53
CA ASP A 161 -15.15 -32.74 11.96
C ASP A 161 -16.26 -32.51 10.92
N TRP A 162 -17.18 -33.47 10.81
CA TRP A 162 -18.29 -33.48 9.86
C TRP A 162 -19.61 -33.75 10.57
N GLY A 163 -20.65 -33.01 10.21
CA GLY A 163 -22.01 -33.21 10.71
C GLY A 163 -23.05 -32.51 9.84
N ILE A 164 -24.29 -33.01 9.88
CA ILE A 164 -25.42 -32.39 9.18
C ILE A 164 -26.01 -31.25 10.04
N LEU A 165 -26.12 -30.05 9.47
CA LEU A 165 -26.85 -28.95 10.10
C LEU A 165 -28.34 -29.02 9.73
N ASP A 166 -29.20 -29.03 10.74
CA ASP A 166 -30.65 -28.89 10.57
C ASP A 166 -31.16 -27.63 11.31
N GLY A 167 -31.68 -26.68 10.54
CA GLY A 167 -32.70 -25.73 10.98
C GLY A 167 -32.37 -24.73 12.10
N GLY A 168 -31.12 -24.28 12.29
CA GLY A 168 -30.81 -23.17 13.21
C GLY A 168 -30.79 -23.53 14.71
N ASN A 169 -30.62 -24.81 15.02
CA ASN A 169 -30.43 -25.33 16.38
C ASN A 169 -28.95 -25.32 16.80
N LYS A 170 -28.67 -25.61 18.09
CA LYS A 170 -27.30 -25.82 18.57
C LYS A 170 -26.59 -26.86 17.70
N LEU A 171 -25.37 -26.53 17.25
CA LEU A 171 -24.53 -27.45 16.48
C LEU A 171 -24.51 -28.80 17.19
N PRO A 172 -25.01 -29.86 16.52
CA PRO A 172 -25.00 -31.18 17.11
C PRO A 172 -23.56 -31.66 17.27
N PHE A 173 -23.39 -32.66 18.13
CA PHE A 173 -22.11 -33.36 18.18
C PHE A 173 -21.80 -33.94 16.78
N PRO A 174 -20.60 -33.77 16.24
CA PRO A 174 -20.31 -34.19 14.87
C PRO A 174 -20.48 -35.70 14.69
N ASP A 175 -20.90 -36.10 13.50
CA ASP A 175 -21.13 -37.48 13.13
C ASP A 175 -19.82 -38.25 12.96
N ALA A 176 -18.78 -37.56 12.46
CA ALA A 176 -17.48 -38.17 12.16
C ALA A 176 -16.35 -37.14 12.02
N ILE A 177 -15.12 -37.65 11.79
CA ILE A 177 -13.97 -36.87 11.34
C ILE A 177 -13.62 -37.31 9.91
N LEU A 178 -13.18 -36.37 9.07
CA LEU A 178 -12.74 -36.64 7.71
C LEU A 178 -11.24 -36.35 7.54
N ILE A 179 -10.61 -37.08 6.62
CA ILE A 179 -9.26 -36.83 6.11
C ILE A 179 -9.38 -36.62 4.60
N ASN A 180 -9.06 -35.42 4.11
CA ASN A 180 -9.26 -34.99 2.72
C ASN A 180 -10.69 -35.24 2.23
N GLY A 181 -11.69 -34.89 3.06
CA GLY A 181 -13.11 -35.02 2.73
C GLY A 181 -13.63 -36.46 2.72
N ARG A 182 -12.84 -37.45 3.19
CA ARG A 182 -13.24 -38.85 3.23
C ARG A 182 -13.20 -39.42 4.65
N GLY A 183 -14.14 -40.32 4.92
CA GLY A 183 -14.28 -41.01 6.19
C GLY A 183 -13.23 -42.11 6.40
N GLN A 184 -13.55 -43.03 7.31
CA GLN A 184 -12.62 -44.03 7.78
C GLN A 184 -12.08 -44.93 6.67
N ASN A 185 -10.75 -45.12 6.67
CA ASN A 185 -9.97 -45.98 5.77
C ASN A 185 -10.03 -45.60 4.27
N ALA A 186 -10.51 -44.41 3.92
CA ALA A 186 -10.72 -44.01 2.52
C ALA A 186 -9.59 -43.16 1.92
N THR A 187 -8.66 -42.67 2.76
CA THR A 187 -7.53 -41.83 2.33
C THR A 187 -6.22 -42.58 2.51
N SER A 188 -5.38 -42.59 1.47
CA SER A 188 -4.07 -43.24 1.47
C SER A 188 -3.00 -42.35 0.85
N PHE A 189 -1.81 -42.33 1.46
CA PHE A 189 -0.62 -41.66 0.94
C PHE A 189 0.45 -42.70 0.62
N ASN A 190 1.01 -42.65 -0.58
CA ASN A 190 2.02 -43.61 -1.02
C ASN A 190 3.41 -43.03 -0.76
N VAL A 191 4.29 -43.82 -0.17
CA VAL A 191 5.65 -43.44 0.20
C VAL A 191 6.64 -44.55 -0.12
N GLU A 192 7.85 -44.20 -0.51
CA GLU A 192 8.97 -45.13 -0.63
C GLU A 192 9.77 -45.21 0.67
N GLN A 193 10.16 -46.44 1.05
CA GLN A 193 10.98 -46.71 2.23
C GLN A 193 12.29 -45.90 2.19
N GLY A 194 12.68 -45.32 3.33
CA GLY A 194 13.90 -44.55 3.53
C GLY A 194 13.83 -43.08 3.08
N LYS A 195 12.78 -42.68 2.34
CA LYS A 195 12.60 -41.27 1.91
C LYS A 195 11.82 -40.45 2.94
N THR A 196 12.00 -39.13 2.91
CA THR A 196 11.29 -38.18 3.78
C THR A 196 10.26 -37.39 2.99
N TYR A 197 9.04 -37.28 3.53
CA TYR A 197 7.89 -36.63 2.90
C TYR A 197 7.40 -35.47 3.77
N ARG A 198 6.85 -34.43 3.14
CA ARG A 198 6.22 -33.31 3.84
C ARG A 198 4.71 -33.47 3.84
N PHE A 199 4.09 -33.40 5.01
CA PHE A 199 2.64 -33.36 5.18
C PHE A 199 2.23 -31.99 5.70
N ARG A 200 1.40 -31.29 4.93
CA ARG A 200 0.81 -29.99 5.29
C ARG A 200 -0.59 -30.21 5.81
N ILE A 201 -0.73 -30.22 7.13
CA ILE A 201 -1.94 -30.63 7.82
C ILE A 201 -2.69 -29.37 8.27
N CYS A 202 -3.90 -29.17 7.76
CA CYS A 202 -4.77 -28.05 8.11
C CYS A 202 -6.07 -28.56 8.70
N ASN A 203 -6.49 -28.00 9.83
CA ASN A 203 -7.79 -28.30 10.41
C ASN A 203 -8.86 -27.35 9.84
N VAL A 204 -9.63 -27.86 8.88
CA VAL A 204 -10.76 -27.19 8.22
C VAL A 204 -12.11 -27.54 8.85
N GLY A 205 -12.09 -28.11 10.06
CA GLY A 205 -13.28 -28.42 10.85
C GLY A 205 -14.04 -27.20 11.35
N LEU A 206 -15.14 -27.46 12.05
CA LEU A 206 -16.05 -26.42 12.58
C LEU A 206 -15.85 -26.20 14.07
N GLN A 207 -15.67 -27.27 14.85
CA GLN A 207 -15.71 -27.20 16.30
C GLN A 207 -14.49 -27.84 16.97
N ASN A 208 -14.05 -29.01 16.51
CA ASN A 208 -13.16 -29.84 17.31
C ASN A 208 -11.67 -29.63 17.02
N SER A 209 -10.89 -29.60 18.10
CA SER A 209 -9.44 -29.78 18.01
C SER A 209 -9.15 -31.25 17.67
N LEU A 210 -8.23 -31.50 16.74
CA LEU A 210 -7.96 -32.84 16.22
C LEU A 210 -6.52 -33.25 16.52
N ASN A 211 -6.32 -34.47 16.98
CA ASN A 211 -4.99 -35.03 17.18
C ASN A 211 -4.64 -35.97 16.02
N PHE A 212 -3.57 -35.64 15.31
CA PHE A 212 -3.06 -36.38 14.16
C PHE A 212 -1.88 -37.27 14.57
N ARG A 213 -1.85 -38.52 14.09
CA ARG A 213 -0.85 -39.54 14.43
C ARG A 213 -0.55 -40.45 13.24
N ILE A 214 0.67 -40.94 13.15
CA ILE A 214 1.06 -41.97 12.18
C ILE A 214 1.69 -43.14 12.95
N GLN A 215 1.15 -44.34 12.75
CA GLN A 215 1.58 -45.56 13.42
C GLN A 215 3.06 -45.83 13.16
N GLY A 216 3.85 -45.92 14.23
CA GLY A 216 5.29 -46.22 14.15
C GLY A 216 6.18 -45.09 13.66
N HIS A 217 5.63 -43.92 13.30
CA HIS A 217 6.41 -42.82 12.73
C HIS A 217 6.39 -41.59 13.63
N LYS A 218 7.52 -40.90 13.71
CA LYS A 218 7.60 -39.56 14.33
C LYS A 218 7.39 -38.49 13.27
N MET A 219 6.77 -37.38 13.67
CA MET A 219 6.48 -36.23 12.83
C MET A 219 7.32 -35.05 13.30
N LYS A 220 8.25 -34.60 12.47
CA LYS A 220 9.11 -33.45 12.77
C LYS A 220 8.43 -32.17 12.29
N VAL A 221 7.96 -31.32 13.20
CA VAL A 221 7.31 -30.04 12.85
C VAL A 221 8.36 -29.08 12.32
N VAL A 222 8.15 -28.55 11.11
CA VAL A 222 9.11 -27.66 10.42
C VAL A 222 8.53 -26.30 10.05
N GLU A 223 7.21 -26.16 10.04
CA GLU A 223 6.52 -24.91 9.77
C GLU A 223 5.13 -24.90 10.41
N VAL A 224 4.71 -23.75 10.92
CA VAL A 224 3.37 -23.50 11.47
C VAL A 224 2.91 -22.14 10.94
N GLU A 225 1.79 -22.13 10.22
CA GLU A 225 1.13 -20.93 9.65
C GLU A 225 2.13 -19.94 8.99
N GLY A 226 3.09 -20.48 8.25
CA GLY A 226 4.11 -19.73 7.52
C GLY A 226 5.39 -19.36 8.27
N THR A 227 5.50 -19.75 9.54
CA THR A 227 6.72 -19.56 10.33
C THR A 227 7.53 -20.85 10.39
N HIS A 228 8.83 -20.82 10.05
CA HIS A 228 9.69 -21.99 10.27
C HIS A 228 9.99 -22.15 11.75
N THR A 229 9.84 -23.37 12.25
CA THR A 229 9.95 -23.66 13.67
C THR A 229 11.29 -24.31 14.01
N LEU A 230 11.67 -24.24 15.29
CA LEU A 230 12.66 -25.15 15.84
C LEU A 230 12.13 -26.58 15.67
N GLN A 231 12.91 -27.43 15.02
CA GLN A 231 12.43 -28.72 14.55
C GLN A 231 12.32 -29.70 15.71
N ILE A 232 11.09 -29.91 16.19
CA ILE A 232 10.76 -30.84 17.26
C ILE A 232 9.95 -31.99 16.68
N SER A 233 10.31 -33.20 17.09
CA SER A 233 9.64 -34.43 16.66
C SER A 233 8.58 -34.86 17.67
N TYR A 234 7.35 -35.05 17.21
CA TYR A 234 6.22 -35.53 18.01
C TYR A 234 5.72 -36.89 17.50
N SER A 235 5.22 -37.72 18.40
CA SER A 235 4.48 -38.95 18.07
C SER A 235 3.01 -38.70 17.76
N SER A 236 2.48 -37.58 18.26
CA SER A 236 1.10 -37.12 18.10
C SER A 236 1.10 -35.60 18.04
N LEU A 237 0.19 -35.02 17.26
CA LEU A 237 0.13 -33.57 17.06
C LEU A 237 -1.31 -33.06 17.21
N ASP A 238 -1.57 -32.21 18.21
CA ASP A 238 -2.83 -31.47 18.31
C ASP A 238 -2.84 -30.30 17.31
N ILE A 239 -3.90 -30.23 16.50
CA ILE A 239 -4.12 -29.18 15.49
C ILE A 239 -5.52 -28.60 15.74
N HIS A 240 -5.57 -27.33 16.13
CA HIS A 240 -6.82 -26.65 16.47
C HIS A 240 -7.50 -26.10 15.22
N VAL A 241 -8.80 -25.81 15.31
CA VAL A 241 -9.61 -25.32 14.18
C VAL A 241 -8.96 -24.08 13.58
N GLY A 242 -8.80 -24.05 12.25
CA GLY A 242 -8.16 -22.94 11.52
C GLY A 242 -6.63 -23.02 11.43
N GLN A 243 -5.97 -23.88 12.21
CA GLN A 243 -4.50 -23.98 12.18
C GLN A 243 -3.99 -24.88 11.05
N CYS A 244 -2.84 -24.51 10.50
CA CYS A 244 -2.07 -25.29 9.55
C CYS A 244 -0.64 -25.53 10.04
N MET A 245 -0.17 -26.78 9.96
CA MET A 245 1.18 -27.18 10.34
C MET A 245 1.81 -28.09 9.29
N SER A 246 3.10 -27.89 9.00
CA SER A 246 3.91 -28.80 8.18
C SER A 246 4.77 -29.71 9.03
N VAL A 247 4.73 -31.00 8.74
CA VAL A 247 5.61 -32.00 9.34
C VAL A 247 6.41 -32.76 8.29
N LEU A 248 7.64 -33.10 8.62
CA LEU A 248 8.45 -34.08 7.89
C LEU A 248 8.28 -35.45 8.52
N VAL A 249 8.01 -36.45 7.69
CA VAL A 249 7.85 -37.84 8.06
C VAL A 249 8.80 -38.68 7.23
N THR A 250 9.76 -39.32 7.88
CA THR A 250 10.69 -40.25 7.23
C THR A 250 10.07 -41.64 7.22
N ALA A 251 10.03 -42.28 6.06
CA ALA A 251 9.52 -43.64 5.89
C ALA A 251 10.56 -44.69 6.37
N ASP A 252 10.91 -44.64 7.65
CA ASP A 252 12.00 -45.41 8.27
C ASP A 252 11.58 -46.79 8.82
N GLN A 253 10.32 -47.17 8.66
CA GLN A 253 9.78 -48.43 9.16
C GLN A 253 9.92 -49.57 8.13
N PRO A 254 9.72 -50.85 8.50
CA PRO A 254 9.67 -51.96 7.54
C PRO A 254 8.65 -51.71 6.41
N SER A 255 8.89 -52.24 5.21
CA SER A 255 8.02 -52.02 4.04
C SER A 255 6.65 -52.71 4.18
N GLN A 256 5.73 -52.02 4.84
CA GLN A 256 4.33 -52.40 5.03
C GLN A 256 3.43 -51.16 5.05
N SER A 257 2.11 -51.35 5.10
CA SER A 257 1.18 -50.23 5.32
C SER A 257 1.06 -49.88 6.80
N TYR A 258 0.86 -48.60 7.11
CA TYR A 258 0.71 -48.07 8.47
C TYR A 258 -0.58 -47.26 8.61
N TYR A 259 -1.18 -47.27 9.80
CA TYR A 259 -2.34 -46.42 10.08
C TYR A 259 -1.95 -44.96 10.27
N ILE A 260 -2.69 -44.06 9.64
CA ILE A 260 -2.82 -42.66 10.05
C ILE A 260 -4.07 -42.59 10.92
N ALA A 261 -4.01 -41.98 12.10
CA ALA A 261 -5.16 -41.84 12.99
C ALA A 261 -5.39 -40.37 13.31
N VAL A 262 -6.65 -39.95 13.21
CA VAL A 262 -7.11 -38.60 13.57
C VAL A 262 -8.26 -38.75 14.55
N SER A 263 -8.12 -38.21 15.76
CA SER A 263 -9.17 -38.27 16.78
C SER A 263 -9.54 -36.90 17.32
N SER A 264 -10.79 -36.73 17.73
CA SER A 264 -11.24 -35.52 18.41
C SER A 264 -10.56 -35.41 19.78
N ARG A 265 -10.30 -34.17 20.19
CA ARG A 265 -9.75 -33.83 21.49
C ARG A 265 -10.81 -33.13 22.31
N PHE A 266 -10.79 -33.35 23.62
CA PHE A 266 -11.63 -32.63 24.57
C PHE A 266 -13.14 -32.88 24.40
N THR A 267 -13.51 -34.01 23.80
CA THR A 267 -14.91 -34.39 23.59
C THR A 267 -15.22 -35.73 24.22
N THR A 268 -16.49 -35.93 24.59
CA THR A 268 -17.04 -37.25 24.95
C THR A 268 -18.36 -37.45 24.20
N PRO A 269 -18.49 -38.45 23.32
CA PRO A 269 -17.49 -39.47 22.96
C PRO A 269 -16.30 -38.92 22.16
N VAL A 270 -15.24 -39.72 22.03
CA VAL A 270 -14.09 -39.42 21.16
C VAL A 270 -14.38 -39.98 19.78
N LEU A 271 -14.36 -39.13 18.75
CA LEU A 271 -14.44 -39.54 17.36
C LEU A 271 -13.06 -39.93 16.85
N LEU A 272 -12.99 -40.94 15.98
CA LEU A 272 -11.75 -41.46 15.44
C LEU A 272 -11.94 -41.84 13.96
N THR A 273 -11.05 -41.32 13.12
CA THR A 273 -10.96 -41.67 11.71
C THR A 273 -9.55 -42.12 11.38
N THR A 274 -9.44 -43.10 10.50
CA THR A 274 -8.16 -43.67 10.08
C THR A 274 -7.93 -43.49 8.59
N GLY A 275 -6.66 -43.37 8.20
CA GLY A 275 -6.17 -43.43 6.83
C GLY A 275 -4.96 -44.35 6.73
N PHE A 276 -4.33 -44.42 5.56
CA PHE A 276 -3.20 -45.31 5.31
C PHE A 276 -1.97 -44.54 4.84
N LEU A 277 -0.81 -44.88 5.41
CA LEU A 277 0.50 -44.58 4.84
C LEU A 277 1.04 -45.87 4.21
N ARG A 278 1.07 -45.95 2.88
CA ARG A 278 1.40 -47.18 2.13
C ARG A 278 2.81 -47.10 1.60
N TYR A 279 3.63 -48.08 1.98
CA TYR A 279 4.97 -48.20 1.44
C TYR A 279 4.91 -48.83 0.04
N SER A 280 5.70 -48.30 -0.91
CA SER A 280 5.81 -48.84 -2.26
C SER A 280 6.10 -50.35 -2.22
N TYR A 281 5.37 -51.11 -3.04
CA TYR A 281 5.41 -52.59 -3.10
C TYR A 281 4.75 -53.34 -1.93
N SER A 282 4.11 -52.66 -0.97
CA SER A 282 3.26 -53.30 0.03
C SER A 282 1.78 -53.31 -0.39
N ASN A 283 1.19 -54.51 -0.49
CA ASN A 283 -0.24 -54.70 -0.70
C ASN A 283 -0.99 -55.16 0.56
N SER A 284 -0.28 -55.30 1.69
CA SER A 284 -0.86 -55.78 2.94
C SER A 284 -1.52 -54.62 3.71
N PRO A 285 -2.71 -54.81 4.29
CA PRO A 285 -3.32 -53.83 5.18
C PRO A 285 -2.42 -53.62 6.41
N PRO A 286 -2.50 -52.45 7.08
CA PRO A 286 -1.70 -52.23 8.27
C PRO A 286 -2.02 -53.23 9.38
N SER A 287 -0.99 -53.71 10.07
CA SER A 287 -1.11 -54.65 11.19
C SER A 287 -0.73 -53.98 12.52
N GLY A 288 -1.25 -54.50 13.64
CA GLY A 288 -1.00 -53.97 14.98
C GLY A 288 -2.02 -52.93 15.46
N PRO A 289 -1.89 -52.45 16.71
CA PRO A 289 -2.83 -51.52 17.32
C PRO A 289 -2.74 -50.13 16.69
N LEU A 290 -3.87 -49.41 16.70
CA LEU A 290 -3.91 -48.00 16.34
C LEU A 290 -3.01 -47.18 17.28
N PRO A 291 -2.34 -46.12 16.80
CA PRO A 291 -1.52 -45.30 17.66
C PRO A 291 -2.40 -44.62 18.72
N GLY A 292 -2.13 -44.95 19.98
CA GLY A 292 -2.76 -44.30 21.14
C GLY A 292 -2.41 -42.82 21.16
N GLY A 293 -3.36 -41.98 21.55
CA GLY A 293 -3.16 -40.55 21.64
C GLY A 293 -3.88 -39.97 22.86
N PRO A 294 -3.45 -38.78 23.31
CA PRO A 294 -4.14 -38.09 24.39
C PRO A 294 -5.58 -37.77 23.92
N THR A 295 -6.57 -37.96 24.78
CA THR A 295 -8.00 -37.71 24.51
C THR A 295 -8.51 -36.48 25.26
N VAL A 296 -8.21 -36.37 26.56
CA VAL A 296 -8.67 -35.28 27.44
C VAL A 296 -7.54 -34.51 28.13
N GLU A 297 -6.28 -34.92 27.95
CA GLU A 297 -5.11 -34.34 28.61
C GLU A 297 -4.79 -32.94 28.07
N ILE A 298 -5.24 -31.91 28.79
CA ILE A 298 -5.09 -30.50 28.43
C ILE A 298 -3.62 -30.06 28.55
N ASP A 299 -2.94 -30.42 29.63
CA ASP A 299 -1.54 -30.03 29.89
C ASP A 299 -0.61 -30.46 28.76
N TRP A 300 -0.85 -31.64 28.19
CA TRP A 300 -0.08 -32.13 27.06
C TRP A 300 -0.26 -31.22 25.82
N SER A 301 -1.49 -30.84 25.52
CA SER A 301 -1.83 -29.94 24.40
C SER A 301 -1.20 -28.55 24.57
N LEU A 302 -1.28 -28.01 25.79
CA LEU A 302 -0.70 -26.73 26.14
C LEU A 302 0.83 -26.74 26.03
N ASN A 303 1.47 -27.79 26.53
CA ASN A 303 2.92 -27.97 26.43
C ASN A 303 3.39 -28.14 24.98
N GLN A 304 2.59 -28.80 24.12
CA GLN A 304 2.85 -28.82 22.69
C GLN A 304 2.83 -27.40 22.11
N ALA A 305 1.77 -26.62 22.37
CA ALA A 305 1.66 -25.25 21.87
C ALA A 305 2.83 -24.36 22.34
N ARG A 306 3.28 -24.51 23.59
CA ARG A 306 4.43 -23.78 24.16
C ARG A 306 5.78 -24.20 23.59
N SER A 307 5.95 -25.48 23.27
CA SER A 307 7.22 -26.01 22.76
C SER A 307 7.48 -25.59 21.31
N ILE A 308 6.44 -25.23 20.55
CA ILE A 308 6.58 -24.69 19.19
C ILE A 308 7.14 -23.26 19.26
N ARG A 309 8.40 -23.10 18.83
CA ARG A 309 9.14 -21.83 18.78
C ARG A 309 9.63 -21.54 17.37
N THR A 310 9.77 -20.27 17.02
CA THR A 310 10.33 -19.81 15.74
C THR A 310 11.82 -20.15 15.64
N ASN A 311 12.26 -20.67 14.50
CA ASN A 311 13.69 -20.77 14.21
C ASN A 311 14.22 -19.41 13.76
N LEU A 312 14.77 -18.65 14.70
CA LEU A 312 15.27 -17.29 14.45
C LEU A 312 16.39 -17.22 13.39
N THR A 313 17.07 -18.34 13.10
CA THR A 313 18.15 -18.40 12.10
C THR A 313 17.70 -18.84 10.72
N ALA A 314 16.51 -19.41 10.59
CA ALA A 314 15.97 -19.83 9.30
C ALA A 314 15.64 -18.60 8.44
N SER A 315 15.90 -18.69 7.14
CA SER A 315 15.46 -17.67 6.18
C SER A 315 13.94 -17.56 6.21
N GLY A 316 13.43 -16.34 6.11
CA GLY A 316 12.02 -16.12 5.86
C GLY A 316 11.67 -16.21 4.36
N PRO A 317 10.63 -15.49 3.94
CA PRO A 317 10.29 -15.24 2.53
C PRO A 317 11.40 -14.52 1.74
N ARG A 318 12.32 -13.85 2.45
CA ARG A 318 13.54 -13.21 1.92
C ARG A 318 14.76 -13.91 2.51
N PRO A 319 15.97 -13.71 1.96
CA PRO A 319 17.21 -14.26 2.53
C PRO A 319 17.51 -13.83 3.98
N ASN A 320 16.76 -12.87 4.51
CA ASN A 320 16.90 -12.41 5.89
C ASN A 320 16.34 -13.46 6.87
N PRO A 321 17.01 -13.69 8.01
CA PRO A 321 16.49 -14.59 9.04
C PRO A 321 15.14 -14.12 9.61
N GLN A 322 14.25 -15.07 9.94
CA GLN A 322 12.96 -14.78 10.57
C GLN A 322 13.10 -14.09 11.94
N GLY A 323 14.25 -14.23 12.60
CA GLY A 323 14.58 -13.52 13.83
C GLY A 323 15.00 -12.06 13.68
N SER A 324 15.05 -11.51 12.46
CA SER A 324 15.36 -10.09 12.21
C SER A 324 14.29 -9.13 12.72
N TYR A 325 13.04 -9.61 12.85
CA TYR A 325 11.96 -8.87 13.45
C TYR A 325 11.79 -9.25 14.92
N HIS A 326 12.02 -8.28 15.80
CA HIS A 326 12.09 -8.54 17.23
C HIS A 326 10.85 -7.98 17.97
N TYR A 327 9.75 -8.71 17.93
CA TYR A 327 8.48 -8.28 18.51
C TYR A 327 8.52 -8.09 20.04
N GLY A 328 9.39 -8.81 20.76
CA GLY A 328 9.50 -8.68 22.22
C GLY A 328 10.16 -7.39 22.71
N MET A 329 10.66 -6.59 21.77
CA MET A 329 11.32 -5.31 22.00
C MET A 329 10.37 -4.12 22.13
N ILE A 330 9.11 -4.39 21.83
CA ILE A 330 8.16 -3.40 21.40
C ILE A 330 7.35 -2.95 22.60
N ASN A 331 7.31 -1.64 22.83
CA ASN A 331 6.42 -1.07 23.83
C ASN A 331 4.98 -1.13 23.32
N THR A 332 4.16 -1.96 23.97
CA THR A 332 2.73 -2.02 23.72
C THR A 332 2.08 -0.72 24.22
N THR A 333 1.31 -0.07 23.35
CA THR A 333 0.66 1.22 23.63
C THR A 333 -0.75 1.05 24.20
N ARG A 334 -1.35 -0.12 24.00
CA ARG A 334 -2.70 -0.48 24.46
C ARG A 334 -2.80 -1.97 24.72
N THR A 335 -3.54 -2.34 25.76
CA THR A 335 -3.89 -3.72 26.08
C THR A 335 -5.38 -3.90 25.94
N ILE A 336 -5.80 -4.87 25.13
CA ILE A 336 -7.19 -5.24 24.89
C ILE A 336 -7.39 -6.64 25.44
N ARG A 337 -8.29 -6.78 26.41
CA ARG A 337 -8.68 -8.06 27.00
C ARG A 337 -10.04 -8.45 26.46
N LEU A 338 -10.09 -9.52 25.67
CA LEU A 338 -11.27 -10.07 25.03
C LEU A 338 -11.68 -11.34 25.77
N ALA A 339 -12.78 -11.29 26.51
CA ALA A 339 -13.33 -12.44 27.22
C ALA A 339 -14.59 -12.96 26.52
N SER A 340 -14.62 -14.27 26.29
CA SER A 340 -15.83 -14.93 25.83
C SER A 340 -16.85 -15.11 26.92
N SER A 341 -18.12 -14.98 26.53
CA SER A 341 -19.29 -15.16 27.36
C SER A 341 -20.42 -15.79 26.56
N ALA A 342 -21.19 -16.66 27.20
CA ALA A 342 -22.42 -17.22 26.67
C ALA A 342 -23.66 -16.63 27.35
N GLY A 343 -24.74 -16.42 26.58
CA GLY A 343 -26.00 -15.91 27.10
C GLY A 343 -27.17 -16.18 26.17
N GLN A 344 -28.40 -15.96 26.65
CA GLN A 344 -29.60 -15.99 25.83
C GLN A 344 -30.04 -14.57 25.47
N VAL A 345 -30.25 -14.32 24.17
CA VAL A 345 -30.88 -13.10 23.66
C VAL A 345 -32.02 -13.54 22.75
N ASP A 346 -33.24 -13.04 22.99
CA ASP A 346 -34.45 -13.44 22.26
C ASP A 346 -34.69 -14.96 22.21
N ASN A 347 -34.51 -15.65 23.35
CA ASN A 347 -34.60 -17.12 23.49
C ASN A 347 -33.61 -17.93 22.62
N LYS A 348 -32.59 -17.29 22.04
CA LYS A 348 -31.54 -17.95 21.26
C LYS A 348 -30.24 -17.94 22.04
N GLN A 349 -29.57 -19.09 22.08
CA GLN A 349 -28.21 -19.20 22.62
C GLN A 349 -27.26 -18.38 21.75
N ARG A 350 -26.53 -17.45 22.36
CA ARG A 350 -25.51 -16.64 21.68
C ARG A 350 -24.22 -16.65 22.50
N TYR A 351 -23.13 -16.44 21.78
CA TYR A 351 -21.82 -16.16 22.37
C TYR A 351 -21.49 -14.70 22.09
N ALA A 352 -20.59 -14.15 22.90
CA ALA A 352 -20.21 -12.75 22.86
C ALA A 352 -18.77 -12.56 23.34
N ILE A 353 -18.10 -11.56 22.78
CA ILE A 353 -16.83 -11.04 23.29
C ILE A 353 -17.12 -9.77 24.09
N ASN A 354 -16.68 -9.72 25.35
CA ASN A 354 -16.94 -8.60 26.27
C ASN A 354 -18.41 -8.16 26.26
N SER A 355 -19.31 -9.14 26.43
CA SER A 355 -20.78 -8.97 26.39
C SER A 355 -21.40 -8.56 25.04
N VAL A 356 -20.61 -8.33 23.98
CA VAL A 356 -21.11 -7.99 22.64
C VAL A 356 -21.22 -9.25 21.78
N SER A 357 -22.45 -9.60 21.40
CA SER A 357 -22.71 -10.62 20.39
C SER A 357 -22.90 -9.95 19.04
N PHE A 358 -22.07 -10.34 18.06
CA PHE A 358 -22.07 -9.73 16.74
C PHE A 358 -23.44 -9.90 16.05
N LYS A 359 -23.97 -8.79 15.55
CA LYS A 359 -25.12 -8.75 14.65
C LYS A 359 -24.64 -8.22 13.30
N PRO A 360 -24.80 -8.98 12.20
CA PRO A 360 -24.55 -8.47 10.86
C PRO A 360 -25.35 -7.19 10.63
N ALA A 361 -24.69 -6.15 10.12
CA ALA A 361 -25.40 -4.95 9.68
C ALA A 361 -25.91 -5.14 8.26
N ASP A 362 -27.01 -4.47 7.91
CA ASP A 362 -27.61 -4.55 6.58
C ASP A 362 -26.64 -4.08 5.48
N THR A 363 -25.71 -3.18 5.84
CA THR A 363 -24.64 -2.69 4.96
C THR A 363 -23.29 -3.22 5.45
N PRO A 364 -22.44 -3.80 4.57
CA PRO A 364 -21.10 -4.23 4.93
C PRO A 364 -20.30 -3.09 5.56
N LEU A 365 -19.52 -3.38 6.60
CA LEU A 365 -18.85 -2.38 7.42
C LEU A 365 -17.84 -1.55 6.64
N LYS A 366 -17.11 -2.17 5.72
CA LYS A 366 -16.21 -1.45 4.83
C LYS A 366 -16.95 -0.51 3.90
N VAL A 367 -18.07 -0.96 3.33
CA VAL A 367 -18.95 -0.09 2.55
C VAL A 367 -19.46 1.04 3.43
N ALA A 368 -19.92 0.75 4.65
CA ALA A 368 -20.40 1.76 5.56
C ALA A 368 -19.31 2.76 5.99
N ASP A 369 -18.08 2.34 6.27
CA ASP A 369 -16.99 3.29 6.59
C ASP A 369 -16.55 4.08 5.36
N TYR A 370 -16.36 3.41 4.22
CA TYR A 370 -15.97 4.07 2.98
C TYR A 370 -17.04 5.06 2.54
N PHE A 371 -18.30 4.67 2.66
CA PHE A 371 -19.48 5.48 2.39
C PHE A 371 -19.88 6.42 3.53
N LYS A 372 -19.20 6.36 4.69
CA LYS A 372 -19.51 7.12 5.91
C LYS A 372 -21.00 7.08 6.28
N ILE A 373 -21.59 5.88 6.20
CA ILE A 373 -23.00 5.61 6.52
C ILE A 373 -23.12 5.49 8.04
N ASP A 374 -23.79 6.46 8.65
CA ASP A 374 -24.03 6.49 10.09
C ASP A 374 -25.00 5.37 10.54
N GLY A 375 -24.86 4.92 11.79
CA GLY A 375 -25.77 3.94 12.39
C GLY A 375 -25.53 2.47 12.02
N VAL A 376 -24.63 2.17 11.08
CA VAL A 376 -24.29 0.79 10.69
C VAL A 376 -23.43 0.09 11.75
N PHE A 377 -22.47 0.82 12.32
CA PHE A 377 -21.60 0.32 13.39
C PHE A 377 -21.18 1.46 14.30
N ARG A 378 -20.60 1.08 15.45
CA ARG A 378 -20.10 2.02 16.44
C ARG A 378 -18.70 1.64 16.88
N VAL A 379 -17.74 2.51 16.62
CA VAL A 379 -16.36 2.34 17.06
C VAL A 379 -16.29 2.44 18.60
N GLY A 380 -15.64 1.48 19.23
CA GLY A 380 -15.52 1.37 20.69
C GLY A 380 -16.75 0.78 21.39
N SER A 381 -17.67 0.15 20.64
CA SER A 381 -18.80 -0.60 21.22
C SER A 381 -18.34 -1.82 22.02
N VAL A 382 -17.23 -2.44 21.62
CA VAL A 382 -16.56 -3.46 22.41
C VAL A 382 -15.51 -2.80 23.30
N SER A 383 -15.66 -2.95 24.62
CA SER A 383 -14.74 -2.41 25.62
C SER A 383 -13.37 -3.11 25.56
N ASP A 384 -12.30 -2.39 25.92
CA ASP A 384 -10.93 -2.94 26.05
C ASP A 384 -10.78 -3.91 27.21
N ALA A 385 -11.73 -3.91 28.15
CA ALA A 385 -11.78 -4.83 29.27
C ALA A 385 -13.13 -5.56 29.29
N PRO A 386 -13.16 -6.83 29.76
CA PRO A 386 -14.39 -7.57 29.91
C PRO A 386 -15.41 -6.82 30.77
N SER A 387 -16.60 -6.61 30.22
CA SER A 387 -17.77 -6.20 31.02
C SER A 387 -18.42 -7.45 31.61
N TYR A 388 -18.72 -7.44 32.91
CA TYR A 388 -19.49 -8.50 33.55
C TYR A 388 -21.02 -8.29 33.40
N GLY A 389 -21.42 -7.62 32.31
CA GLY A 389 -22.82 -7.34 31.97
C GLY A 389 -23.45 -8.48 31.16
N GLY A 390 -24.79 -8.48 31.08
CA GLY A 390 -25.52 -9.42 30.22
C GLY A 390 -25.18 -9.24 28.74
N VAL A 391 -25.28 -10.32 27.96
CA VAL A 391 -25.02 -10.32 26.52
C VAL A 391 -26.04 -9.45 25.77
N TYR A 392 -25.57 -8.60 24.87
CA TYR A 392 -26.42 -7.78 23.99
C TYR A 392 -25.91 -7.83 22.54
N LEU A 393 -26.78 -7.44 21.60
CA LEU A 393 -26.48 -7.42 20.17
C LEU A 393 -25.92 -6.07 19.74
N ASP A 394 -24.81 -6.08 19.02
CA ASP A 394 -24.27 -4.90 18.36
C ASP A 394 -23.43 -5.30 17.13
N THR A 395 -23.23 -4.36 16.23
CA THR A 395 -22.23 -4.48 15.17
C THR A 395 -20.92 -3.92 15.71
N GLY A 396 -20.27 -4.76 16.51
CA GLY A 396 -19.13 -4.42 17.37
C GLY A 396 -17.86 -4.05 16.59
N VAL A 397 -17.25 -2.90 16.87
CA VAL A 397 -16.00 -2.47 16.22
C VAL A 397 -15.03 -1.91 17.26
N ILE A 398 -13.79 -2.42 17.30
CA ILE A 398 -12.70 -1.87 18.11
C ILE A 398 -11.84 -1.02 17.21
N GLY A 399 -11.86 0.29 17.42
CA GLY A 399 -10.90 1.19 16.77
C GLY A 399 -9.54 1.06 17.42
N ALA A 400 -8.47 1.07 16.64
CA ALA A 400 -7.08 1.22 17.07
C ALA A 400 -6.39 2.28 16.21
N ASP A 401 -5.16 2.65 16.55
CA ASP A 401 -4.42 3.66 15.79
C ASP A 401 -3.43 2.97 14.84
N TYR A 402 -3.28 3.49 13.63
CA TYR A 402 -2.31 3.01 12.66
C TYR A 402 -0.87 3.00 13.25
N ARG A 403 -0.13 1.91 13.02
CA ARG A 403 1.24 1.68 13.53
C ARG A 403 1.36 1.58 15.05
N THR A 404 0.25 1.38 15.77
CA THR A 404 0.33 1.06 17.20
C THR A 404 0.60 -0.41 17.46
N TYR A 405 1.10 -0.68 18.65
CA TYR A 405 1.43 -2.02 19.11
C TYR A 405 0.45 -2.41 20.20
N ILE A 406 -0.35 -3.43 19.93
CA ILE A 406 -1.48 -3.79 20.76
C ILE A 406 -1.26 -5.18 21.33
N GLU A 407 -1.34 -5.26 22.65
CA GLU A 407 -1.43 -6.53 23.35
C GLU A 407 -2.88 -6.98 23.36
N ILE A 408 -3.16 -8.15 22.80
CA ILE A 408 -4.49 -8.76 22.82
C ILE A 408 -4.42 -9.96 23.75
N VAL A 409 -5.27 -9.96 24.77
CA VAL A 409 -5.38 -11.01 25.78
C VAL A 409 -6.73 -11.69 25.60
N PHE A 410 -6.72 -12.98 25.27
CA PHE A 410 -7.91 -13.78 25.05
C PHE A 410 -8.27 -14.60 26.30
N GLU A 411 -9.42 -14.33 26.87
CA GLU A 411 -9.98 -15.02 28.02
C GLU A 411 -11.18 -15.87 27.58
N ASN A 412 -11.25 -17.11 28.04
CA ASN A 412 -12.38 -17.99 27.75
C ASN A 412 -12.82 -18.66 29.05
N ASP A 413 -14.04 -18.34 29.49
CA ASP A 413 -14.65 -18.87 30.71
C ASP A 413 -15.60 -20.03 30.40
N GLU A 414 -15.79 -20.38 29.12
CA GLU A 414 -16.63 -21.49 28.67
C GLU A 414 -15.90 -22.83 28.76
N ASP A 415 -16.64 -23.92 28.98
CA ASP A 415 -16.13 -25.30 29.09
C ASP A 415 -15.62 -25.91 27.76
N ILE A 416 -15.81 -25.18 26.66
CA ILE A 416 -15.38 -25.53 25.30
C ILE A 416 -14.09 -24.80 24.87
N VAL A 417 -13.32 -25.42 23.97
CA VAL A 417 -12.19 -24.74 23.30
C VAL A 417 -12.76 -23.76 22.28
N GLN A 418 -12.22 -22.54 22.27
CA GLN A 418 -12.51 -21.53 21.27
C GLN A 418 -11.23 -21.18 20.52
N SER A 419 -11.32 -21.01 19.20
CA SER A 419 -10.17 -20.63 18.38
C SER A 419 -10.34 -19.21 17.92
N TYR A 420 -9.48 -18.30 18.34
CA TYR A 420 -9.50 -16.90 17.92
C TYR A 420 -8.69 -16.72 16.64
N HIS A 421 -9.28 -16.09 15.64
CA HIS A 421 -8.66 -15.86 14.33
C HIS A 421 -8.55 -14.36 14.03
N LEU A 422 -7.44 -13.94 13.43
CA LEU A 422 -7.23 -12.56 13.00
C LEU A 422 -7.18 -12.51 11.46
N SER A 423 -8.31 -12.15 10.83
CA SER A 423 -8.48 -12.12 9.38
C SER A 423 -7.52 -11.12 8.71
N GLY A 424 -6.82 -11.50 7.65
CA GLY A 424 -5.91 -10.63 6.90
C GLY A 424 -4.61 -10.23 7.61
N TYR A 425 -4.37 -10.69 8.84
CA TYR A 425 -3.22 -10.32 9.67
C TYR A 425 -2.64 -11.53 10.42
N SER A 426 -1.51 -11.32 11.10
CA SER A 426 -0.90 -12.31 11.98
C SER A 426 -0.37 -11.65 13.26
N PHE A 427 -0.30 -12.41 14.35
CA PHE A 427 0.16 -11.95 15.66
C PHE A 427 1.20 -12.91 16.25
N PHE A 428 2.04 -12.39 17.15
CA PHE A 428 3.00 -13.21 17.89
C PHE A 428 2.36 -13.73 19.18
N VAL A 429 2.36 -15.05 19.35
CA VAL A 429 1.84 -15.68 20.58
C VAL A 429 2.92 -15.68 21.66
N VAL A 430 2.93 -14.62 22.47
CA VAL A 430 3.99 -14.39 23.47
C VAL A 430 3.72 -15.09 24.80
N GLY A 431 2.46 -15.36 25.15
CA GLY A 431 2.10 -16.02 26.40
C GLY A 431 0.91 -16.95 26.22
N MET A 432 0.94 -18.09 26.89
CA MET A 432 -0.18 -19.02 26.93
C MET A 432 -0.13 -19.78 28.24
N ASP A 433 -1.03 -19.49 29.17
CA ASP A 433 -0.99 -20.08 30.51
C ASP A 433 -2.36 -20.25 31.17
N GLY A 434 -2.28 -20.92 32.30
CA GLY A 434 -3.19 -21.01 33.39
C GLY A 434 -3.63 -19.66 33.98
N GLY A 435 -4.94 -19.38 34.04
CA GLY A 435 -5.52 -18.48 35.04
C GLY A 435 -5.78 -17.05 34.62
N GLN A 436 -6.46 -16.26 35.45
CA GLN A 436 -6.80 -14.88 35.07
C GLN A 436 -5.58 -14.04 34.79
N TRP A 437 -5.59 -13.34 33.66
CA TRP A 437 -4.51 -12.45 33.28
C TRP A 437 -4.31 -11.37 34.31
N ARG A 438 -3.06 -11.14 34.67
CA ARG A 438 -2.65 -9.99 35.48
C ARG A 438 -1.53 -9.28 34.75
N SER A 439 -1.30 -8.02 35.11
CA SER A 439 -0.15 -7.30 34.55
C SER A 439 1.19 -8.00 34.82
N ASP A 440 1.27 -8.80 35.89
CA ASP A 440 2.44 -9.63 36.24
C ASP A 440 2.63 -10.86 35.34
N SER A 441 1.59 -11.32 34.62
CA SER A 441 1.68 -12.44 33.67
C SER A 441 2.66 -12.14 32.54
N ARG A 442 2.96 -10.86 32.28
CA ARG A 442 4.00 -10.44 31.32
C ARG A 442 5.40 -10.94 31.67
N ASN A 443 5.64 -11.33 32.92
CA ASN A 443 6.92 -11.89 33.35
C ASN A 443 7.17 -13.29 32.75
N GLU A 444 6.13 -13.99 32.31
CA GLU A 444 6.21 -15.35 31.76
C GLU A 444 6.16 -15.36 30.22
N TYR A 445 6.12 -14.18 29.60
CA TYR A 445 6.05 -14.08 28.15
C TYR A 445 7.34 -14.52 27.48
N ASN A 446 7.18 -15.35 26.46
CA ASN A 446 8.20 -15.57 25.46
C ASN A 446 8.30 -14.37 24.52
N LEU A 447 9.22 -13.46 24.84
CA LEU A 447 9.54 -12.28 24.04
C LEU A 447 10.69 -12.51 23.05
N ARG A 448 11.18 -13.75 22.93
CA ARG A 448 12.39 -14.07 22.14
C ARG A 448 12.05 -14.78 20.83
N ASP A 449 11.39 -15.93 20.90
CA ASP A 449 11.13 -16.81 19.76
C ASP A 449 9.69 -17.35 19.67
N ALA A 450 8.71 -16.57 20.14
CA ALA A 450 7.30 -16.75 19.83
C ALA A 450 7.05 -16.92 18.34
N VAL A 451 6.10 -17.80 18.03
CA VAL A 451 5.65 -18.12 16.68
C VAL A 451 4.61 -17.10 16.23
N SER A 452 4.73 -16.62 14.99
CA SER A 452 3.71 -15.81 14.35
C SER A 452 2.57 -16.73 13.89
N ARG A 453 1.34 -16.36 14.22
CA ARG A 453 0.12 -17.14 13.95
C ARG A 453 -1.01 -16.25 13.44
N CYS A 454 -1.96 -16.82 12.72
CA CYS A 454 -3.24 -16.19 12.43
C CYS A 454 -4.36 -16.73 13.33
N THR A 455 -4.18 -17.91 13.93
CA THR A 455 -5.20 -18.56 14.77
C THR A 455 -4.63 -19.08 16.10
N VAL A 456 -5.30 -18.80 17.22
CA VAL A 456 -4.92 -19.25 18.56
C VAL A 456 -6.09 -19.87 19.32
N GLN A 457 -5.86 -21.01 19.96
CA GLN A 457 -6.83 -21.72 20.78
C GLN A 457 -6.82 -21.23 22.24
N VAL A 458 -8.00 -21.17 22.87
CA VAL A 458 -8.19 -20.77 24.27
C VAL A 458 -9.31 -21.61 24.90
N ARG A 459 -9.08 -22.15 26.10
CA ARG A 459 -10.03 -23.04 26.81
C ARG A 459 -10.06 -22.73 28.31
N ASN A 460 -11.17 -23.02 28.97
CA ASN A 460 -11.30 -23.10 30.42
C ASN A 460 -10.98 -24.53 30.95
N GLU A 461 -10.42 -24.65 32.17
CA GLU A 461 -11.06 -25.40 33.27
C GLU A 461 -10.29 -25.46 34.61
N TYR A 462 -11.06 -25.27 35.68
CA TYR A 462 -11.02 -25.79 37.05
C TYR A 462 -9.78 -25.66 37.96
N TYR A 463 -8.58 -25.59 37.42
CA TYR A 463 -7.45 -24.95 38.09
C TYR A 463 -6.86 -23.98 37.08
N LYS A 464 -7.66 -22.93 36.84
CA LYS A 464 -7.30 -21.67 36.18
C LYS A 464 -6.43 -21.89 34.93
N LEU A 465 -7.08 -21.97 33.76
CA LEU A 465 -6.57 -21.72 32.40
C LEU A 465 -7.44 -20.61 31.79
N LYS A 466 -6.86 -19.42 31.67
CA LYS A 466 -7.38 -18.25 30.97
C LYS A 466 -6.14 -17.57 30.39
N ASN A 467 -6.24 -16.89 29.24
CA ASN A 467 -5.17 -16.14 28.56
C ASN A 467 -4.32 -16.94 27.56
N GLY A 468 -4.67 -16.79 26.28
CA GLY A 468 -3.65 -16.53 25.28
C GLY A 468 -3.30 -15.05 25.33
N ALA A 469 -2.06 -14.70 25.59
CA ALA A 469 -1.57 -13.33 25.42
C ALA A 469 -0.77 -13.25 24.12
N CYS A 470 -1.26 -12.44 23.20
CA CYS A 470 -0.63 -12.23 21.92
C CYS A 470 -0.23 -10.76 21.81
N VAL A 471 0.96 -10.49 21.30
CA VAL A 471 1.35 -9.14 20.90
C VAL A 471 1.13 -9.07 19.40
N SER A 472 0.17 -8.23 19.02
CA SER A 472 -0.09 -7.89 17.63
C SER A 472 0.45 -6.49 17.38
N GLN A 473 1.13 -6.31 16.24
CA GLN A 473 1.27 -4.96 15.72
C GLN A 473 0.06 -4.68 14.84
N VAL A 474 -0.53 -3.50 15.00
CA VAL A 474 -1.38 -2.90 13.96
C VAL A 474 -0.43 -2.46 12.84
N MET A 475 0.05 -3.41 12.06
CA MET A 475 1.11 -3.17 11.08
C MET A 475 0.54 -2.65 9.78
N ASP A 476 1.18 -1.60 9.32
CA ASP A 476 1.54 -1.43 7.93
C ASP A 476 3.04 -1.21 7.89
N ARG A 477 3.80 -2.30 7.73
CA ARG A 477 5.16 -2.22 7.17
C ARG A 477 5.13 -2.79 5.77
N ASP A 478 5.11 -1.89 4.80
CA ASP A 478 6.10 -1.93 3.75
C ASP A 478 6.77 -0.55 3.63
N ILE A 479 8.04 -0.54 4.00
CA ILE A 479 9.20 0.14 3.42
C ILE A 479 8.95 1.50 2.73
N SER A 480 9.50 2.57 3.35
CA SER A 480 9.78 3.92 2.82
C SER A 480 8.81 4.49 1.77
N GLY A 481 7.95 5.42 2.21
CA GLY A 481 7.20 6.27 1.29
C GLY A 481 5.94 6.87 1.91
N VAL A 482 6.01 8.17 2.22
CA VAL A 482 4.92 9.16 2.39
C VAL A 482 3.84 8.89 3.45
N GLY A 483 3.69 9.85 4.36
CA GLY A 483 2.80 9.80 5.51
C GLY A 483 1.31 10.01 5.18
N GLN A 484 0.47 9.23 5.85
CA GLN A 484 -0.86 9.64 6.28
C GLN A 484 -1.12 9.11 7.71
N ARG A 485 -1.66 9.96 8.58
CA ARG A 485 -2.22 9.57 9.88
C ARG A 485 -3.66 9.09 9.66
N GLY A 486 -3.98 7.88 10.10
CA GLY A 486 -5.35 7.35 10.13
C GLY A 486 -5.51 6.36 11.29
N ASN A 487 -6.75 6.12 11.72
CA ASN A 487 -7.06 5.06 12.68
C ASN A 487 -7.18 3.73 11.90
N VAL A 488 -6.82 2.61 12.52
CA VAL A 488 -6.94 1.24 11.98
C VAL A 488 -7.73 0.42 12.98
N GLU A 489 -8.82 -0.18 12.57
CA GLU A 489 -9.66 -0.96 13.49
C GLU A 489 -9.14 -2.43 13.55
N LEU A 490 -9.55 -3.28 14.49
CA LEU A 490 -8.95 -4.63 14.69
C LEU A 490 -9.96 -5.77 14.42
N GLU A 491 -9.60 -6.77 13.58
CA GLU A 491 -10.49 -7.89 13.20
C GLU A 491 -10.17 -9.16 13.96
N VAL A 492 -10.93 -9.45 15.00
CA VAL A 492 -10.77 -10.67 15.80
C VAL A 492 -12.03 -11.49 15.67
N GLY A 493 -11.93 -12.76 15.29
CA GLY A 493 -13.04 -13.73 15.26
C GLY A 493 -12.84 -14.90 16.21
N VAL A 494 -13.89 -15.70 16.41
CA VAL A 494 -13.83 -16.98 17.12
C VAL A 494 -14.34 -18.08 16.20
N LEU A 495 -13.42 -18.83 15.58
CA LEU A 495 -13.68 -20.05 14.85
C LEU A 495 -14.10 -21.15 15.84
N GLY A 496 -15.41 -21.29 16.02
CA GLY A 496 -16.04 -22.26 16.93
C GLY A 496 -17.56 -22.22 16.84
N PRO A 497 -18.27 -23.09 17.56
CA PRO A 497 -19.72 -23.23 17.42
C PRO A 497 -20.48 -22.02 17.97
N THR A 498 -21.12 -21.25 17.09
CA THR A 498 -22.09 -20.20 17.45
C THR A 498 -23.43 -20.41 16.75
N VAL A 499 -24.52 -20.49 17.50
CA VAL A 499 -25.90 -20.63 16.98
C VAL A 499 -26.50 -19.25 16.75
N PRO A 500 -27.16 -18.99 15.61
CA PRO A 500 -28.58 -18.59 15.65
C PRO A 500 -29.41 -19.09 14.44
N GLY A 501 -30.74 -19.12 14.55
CA GLY A 501 -31.66 -19.13 13.39
C GLY A 501 -32.49 -17.85 13.32
N PRO A 502 -33.53 -17.77 12.47
CA PRO A 502 -33.47 -17.77 11.01
C PRO A 502 -33.21 -16.36 10.44
N ALA A 503 -32.70 -16.32 9.21
CA ALA A 503 -32.26 -15.15 8.41
C ALA A 503 -30.88 -14.55 8.80
N ALA A 504 -29.92 -14.77 7.88
CA ALA A 504 -28.56 -14.22 7.79
C ALA A 504 -27.61 -14.51 8.97
N VAL A 505 -26.81 -15.57 8.84
CA VAL A 505 -25.82 -16.00 9.84
C VAL A 505 -24.46 -16.15 9.16
N SER A 506 -23.52 -15.25 9.45
CA SER A 506 -22.09 -15.47 9.25
C SER A 506 -21.63 -16.64 10.13
N GLU A 507 -20.87 -17.58 9.58
CA GLU A 507 -20.19 -18.56 10.44
C GLU A 507 -19.31 -17.86 11.46
N GLY A 508 -19.22 -18.47 12.64
CA GLY A 508 -18.58 -17.97 13.85
C GLY A 508 -17.25 -17.26 13.60
N ILE A 509 -17.35 -15.95 13.48
CA ILE A 509 -16.31 -14.98 13.75
C ILE A 509 -17.05 -14.04 14.70
N HIS A 510 -16.69 -13.97 15.99
CA HIS A 510 -17.06 -12.82 16.81
C HIS A 510 -16.34 -11.59 16.27
N ALA A 511 -16.65 -11.21 15.03
CA ALA A 511 -15.93 -10.23 14.26
C ALA A 511 -16.11 -8.88 14.93
N ILE A 512 -15.13 -8.52 15.73
CA ILE A 512 -14.67 -7.15 15.77
C ILE A 512 -14.01 -6.95 14.41
N HIS A 513 -14.11 -5.80 13.74
CA HIS A 513 -13.61 -5.65 12.37
C HIS A 513 -12.45 -4.66 12.25
N VAL A 514 -11.55 -4.93 11.28
CA VAL A 514 -10.54 -3.97 10.80
C VAL A 514 -11.12 -3.11 9.69
N ILE A 515 -11.16 -1.81 9.93
CA ILE A 515 -11.41 -0.81 8.91
C ILE A 515 -10.10 -0.07 8.67
N GLU A 516 -9.45 -0.43 7.56
CA GLU A 516 -8.46 0.41 6.90
C GLU A 516 -9.13 1.16 5.75
N ARG A 517 -8.89 2.47 5.61
CA ARG A 517 -9.63 3.39 4.72
C ARG A 517 -9.46 3.16 3.20
N ARG A 518 -8.81 2.09 2.77
CA ARG A 518 -8.62 1.79 1.34
C ARG A 518 -9.55 0.66 0.91
N ILE A 519 -10.47 0.97 -0.01
CA ILE A 519 -11.26 0.00 -0.77
C ILE A 519 -10.87 0.15 -2.25
N PRO A 520 -10.22 -0.83 -2.86
CA PRO A 520 -10.21 -0.94 -4.30
C PRO A 520 -11.61 -1.40 -4.73
N HIS A 521 -12.29 -0.64 -5.59
CA HIS A 521 -13.57 -1.01 -6.22
C HIS A 521 -14.83 -1.08 -5.32
N PRO A 522 -15.16 -0.03 -4.55
CA PRO A 522 -16.42 0.04 -3.78
C PRO A 522 -17.69 0.01 -4.65
N GLU A 523 -17.57 0.34 -5.95
CA GLU A 523 -18.67 0.37 -6.93
C GLU A 523 -19.13 -1.04 -7.32
N GLU A 524 -18.22 -2.02 -7.43
CA GLU A 524 -18.59 -3.42 -7.70
C GLU A 524 -19.41 -3.98 -6.53
N CYS A 525 -19.03 -3.71 -5.29
CA CYS A 525 -19.77 -4.08 -4.07
C CYS A 525 -21.17 -3.44 -4.04
N ALA A 526 -21.27 -2.14 -4.34
CA ALA A 526 -22.55 -1.44 -4.40
C ALA A 526 -23.48 -2.04 -5.48
N SER A 527 -22.92 -2.43 -6.63
CA SER A 527 -23.67 -3.08 -7.71
C SER A 527 -24.17 -4.49 -7.35
N LEU A 528 -23.34 -5.28 -6.66
CA LEU A 528 -23.71 -6.63 -6.17
C LEU A 528 -24.79 -6.53 -5.09
N TRP A 529 -24.62 -5.62 -4.14
CA TRP A 529 -25.53 -5.43 -3.01
C TRP A 529 -26.88 -4.80 -3.42
N GLU A 530 -26.90 -3.89 -4.38
CA GLU A 530 -28.15 -3.32 -4.91
C GLU A 530 -28.95 -4.36 -5.72
N GLY A 531 -28.26 -5.30 -6.37
CA GLY A 531 -28.89 -6.49 -6.96
C GLY A 531 -29.53 -7.41 -5.92
N GLU A 532 -28.86 -7.63 -4.79
CA GLU A 532 -29.37 -8.44 -3.67
C GLU A 532 -30.58 -7.78 -2.99
N ARG A 533 -30.55 -6.46 -2.75
CA ARG A 533 -31.66 -5.72 -2.15
C ARG A 533 -32.92 -5.74 -3.04
N LYS A 534 -32.75 -5.56 -4.36
CA LYS A 534 -33.85 -5.68 -5.34
C LYS A 534 -34.40 -7.10 -5.44
N ALA A 535 -33.55 -8.12 -5.32
CA ALA A 535 -33.98 -9.52 -5.27
C ALA A 535 -34.76 -9.83 -3.98
N HIS A 536 -34.30 -9.33 -2.83
CA HIS A 536 -34.98 -9.48 -1.53
C HIS A 536 -36.33 -8.75 -1.48
N GLU A 537 -36.43 -7.54 -2.04
CA GLU A 537 -37.70 -6.80 -2.18
C GLU A 537 -38.66 -7.50 -3.15
N ALA A 538 -38.16 -8.04 -4.29
CA ALA A 538 -38.96 -8.82 -5.22
C ALA A 538 -39.48 -10.15 -4.59
N SER A 539 -38.67 -10.81 -3.76
CA SER A 539 -39.09 -12.01 -3.02
C SER A 539 -40.08 -11.70 -1.89
N LEU A 540 -39.95 -10.55 -1.20
CA LEU A 540 -40.95 -10.10 -0.21
C LEU A 540 -42.27 -9.72 -0.89
N ILE A 541 -42.23 -9.07 -2.06
CA ILE A 541 -43.42 -8.74 -2.85
C ILE A 541 -44.08 -10.03 -3.36
N CYS A 542 -43.33 -11.04 -3.80
CA CYS A 542 -43.89 -12.36 -4.18
C CYS A 542 -44.53 -13.11 -2.99
N TYR A 543 -43.96 -13.02 -1.79
CA TYR A 543 -44.54 -13.62 -0.57
C TYR A 543 -45.79 -12.90 -0.08
N ILE A 544 -45.85 -11.57 -0.23
CA ILE A 544 -47.05 -10.77 0.06
C ILE A 544 -48.12 -10.97 -1.02
N TRP A 545 -47.73 -11.21 -2.28
CA TRP A 545 -48.66 -11.48 -3.38
C TRP A 545 -49.31 -12.88 -3.28
N HIS A 546 -48.57 -13.89 -2.80
CA HIS A 546 -49.13 -15.23 -2.55
C HIS A 546 -50.03 -15.31 -1.31
N ALA A 547 -49.88 -14.40 -0.34
CA ALA A 547 -50.71 -14.36 0.87
C ALA A 547 -52.01 -13.54 0.72
N MET A 548 -52.19 -12.78 -0.37
CA MET A 548 -53.37 -11.91 -0.59
C MET A 548 -54.28 -12.35 -1.76
N SER A 549 -54.19 -13.59 -2.24
CA SER A 549 -54.96 -14.09 -3.41
C SER A 549 -56.20 -14.94 -3.06
N TRP A 550 -56.74 -14.88 -1.85
CA TRP A 550 -58.03 -15.51 -1.51
C TRP A 550 -58.92 -14.53 -0.78
N LEU A 551 -59.60 -13.64 -1.52
CA LEU A 551 -60.95 -13.13 -1.24
C LEU A 551 -61.36 -12.08 -2.28
N LEU A 552 -62.46 -12.38 -2.99
CA LEU A 552 -63.38 -11.46 -3.68
C LEU A 552 -63.03 -10.98 -5.11
N LEU A 553 -63.66 -11.64 -6.09
CA LEU A 553 -64.19 -11.05 -7.34
C LEU A 553 -65.50 -10.29 -7.06
N PRO A 554 -66.11 -9.50 -7.97
CA PRO A 554 -65.67 -9.00 -9.30
C PRO A 554 -65.97 -7.49 -9.56
N SER A 555 -65.62 -7.02 -10.77
CA SER A 555 -66.41 -6.16 -11.70
C SER A 555 -65.93 -4.72 -12.04
N SER A 556 -66.12 -4.40 -13.32
CA SER A 556 -65.95 -3.12 -14.06
C SER A 556 -64.52 -2.68 -14.41
N PHE A 557 -64.10 -2.76 -15.69
CA PHE A 557 -64.29 -1.84 -16.83
C PHE A 557 -63.38 -0.59 -16.83
N SER A 558 -62.60 -0.53 -17.93
CA SER A 558 -62.08 0.64 -18.67
C SER A 558 -60.99 1.56 -18.09
N THR A 559 -59.89 1.58 -18.87
CA THR A 559 -59.01 2.72 -19.22
C THR A 559 -58.24 3.41 -18.09
N LEU A 560 -56.91 3.31 -18.16
CA LEU A 560 -56.03 4.45 -18.44
C LEU A 560 -54.60 3.93 -18.71
N THR A 561 -54.20 4.04 -19.97
CA THR A 561 -52.83 3.94 -20.45
C THR A 561 -52.04 5.17 -20.03
N GLU A 562 -51.13 5.02 -19.08
CA GLU A 562 -49.91 5.82 -18.98
C GLU A 562 -48.92 5.00 -18.13
N MET A 563 -48.05 4.24 -18.81
CA MET A 563 -46.93 3.57 -18.16
C MET A 563 -45.92 4.63 -17.76
N ALA A 564 -45.83 4.90 -16.46
CA ALA A 564 -44.70 5.59 -15.87
C ALA A 564 -43.42 4.79 -16.16
N VAL A 565 -42.46 5.42 -16.82
CA VAL A 565 -41.08 4.94 -16.88
C VAL A 565 -40.56 4.98 -15.44
N GLU A 566 -40.27 3.82 -14.84
CA GLU A 566 -39.56 3.76 -13.56
C GLU A 566 -38.22 4.52 -13.69
N ASN A 567 -37.97 5.47 -12.78
CA ASN A 567 -36.69 6.18 -12.72
C ASN A 567 -35.55 5.16 -12.53
N LEU A 568 -34.63 5.09 -13.49
CA LEU A 568 -33.50 4.14 -13.50
C LEU A 568 -32.50 4.41 -12.36
N PHE A 569 -32.42 5.65 -11.86
CA PHE A 569 -31.43 6.12 -10.88
C PHE A 569 -32.07 6.44 -9.52
N LYS A 570 -31.27 6.32 -8.44
CA LYS A 570 -31.64 6.75 -7.08
C LYS A 570 -32.00 8.25 -7.05
N ASP A 571 -32.88 8.63 -6.14
CA ASP A 571 -33.20 10.05 -5.90
C ASP A 571 -31.91 10.86 -5.61
N GLU A 572 -31.81 12.05 -6.20
CA GLU A 572 -30.61 12.94 -6.20
C GLU A 572 -29.40 12.46 -7.03
N ALA A 573 -29.43 11.27 -7.63
CA ALA A 573 -28.42 10.93 -8.64
C ALA A 573 -28.70 11.73 -9.92
N THR A 574 -27.65 12.31 -10.50
CA THR A 574 -27.77 13.11 -11.72
C THR A 574 -27.11 12.40 -12.87
N GLU A 575 -27.83 12.32 -13.98
CA GLU A 575 -27.32 11.79 -15.23
C GLU A 575 -27.31 12.89 -16.29
N GLU A 576 -26.16 13.05 -16.92
CA GLU A 576 -26.03 13.83 -18.12
C GLU A 576 -25.72 12.90 -19.29
N LYS A 577 -26.62 12.83 -20.28
CA LYS A 577 -26.44 11.97 -21.47
C LYS A 577 -26.07 12.76 -22.72
N GLY A 578 -25.28 12.13 -23.58
CA GLY A 578 -25.02 12.53 -24.95
C GLY A 578 -24.40 13.92 -25.07
N GLU A 579 -25.14 14.86 -25.67
CA GLU A 579 -24.65 16.22 -25.90
C GLU A 579 -24.50 16.99 -24.58
N ARG A 580 -25.32 16.72 -23.56
CA ARG A 580 -25.22 17.41 -22.25
C ARG A 580 -23.95 17.03 -21.50
N ALA A 581 -23.61 15.76 -21.41
CA ALA A 581 -22.37 15.29 -20.78
C ALA A 581 -21.12 15.84 -21.47
N ARG A 582 -21.13 15.90 -22.81
CA ARG A 582 -20.04 16.50 -23.59
C ARG A 582 -19.90 17.99 -23.29
N MET A 583 -21.01 18.73 -23.27
CA MET A 583 -21.00 20.16 -22.94
C MET A 583 -20.49 20.40 -21.52
N ALA A 584 -20.94 19.63 -20.53
CA ALA A 584 -20.46 19.78 -19.15
C ALA A 584 -18.97 19.44 -19.00
N SER A 585 -18.49 18.44 -19.75
CA SER A 585 -17.07 18.08 -19.81
C SER A 585 -16.24 19.22 -20.39
N PHE A 586 -16.67 19.79 -21.53
CA PHE A 586 -15.96 20.91 -22.16
C PHE A 586 -15.97 22.15 -21.27
N ILE A 587 -17.12 22.51 -20.69
CA ILE A 587 -17.24 23.68 -19.81
C ILE A 587 -16.33 23.53 -18.59
N GLY A 588 -16.29 22.36 -17.96
CA GLY A 588 -15.43 22.11 -16.80
C GLY A 588 -13.94 22.22 -17.14
N ALA A 589 -13.52 21.57 -18.23
CA ALA A 589 -12.14 21.61 -18.70
C ALA A 589 -11.71 23.03 -19.12
N MET A 590 -12.55 23.74 -19.87
CA MET A 590 -12.29 25.12 -20.27
C MET A 590 -12.24 26.08 -19.08
N ALA A 591 -13.10 25.91 -18.08
CA ALA A 591 -13.09 26.75 -16.88
C ALA A 591 -11.77 26.64 -16.12
N ILE A 592 -11.21 25.44 -16.01
CA ILE A 592 -9.89 25.22 -15.40
C ILE A 592 -8.78 25.81 -16.27
N ALA A 593 -8.82 25.62 -17.58
CA ALA A 593 -7.85 26.21 -18.49
C ALA A 593 -7.85 27.74 -18.42
N ASP A 594 -9.03 28.37 -18.44
CA ASP A 594 -9.20 29.83 -18.34
C ASP A 594 -8.74 30.38 -16.98
N LEU A 595 -8.88 29.60 -15.90
CA LEU A 595 -8.38 29.98 -14.58
C LEU A 595 -6.85 30.13 -14.54
N VAL A 596 -6.13 29.16 -15.11
CA VAL A 596 -4.65 29.15 -15.12
C VAL A 596 -4.05 29.92 -16.29
N LYS A 597 -4.83 30.21 -17.35
CA LYS A 597 -4.40 30.97 -18.53
C LYS A 597 -3.68 32.28 -18.20
N THR A 598 -4.16 32.98 -17.18
CA THR A 598 -3.60 34.26 -16.72
C THR A 598 -2.22 34.15 -16.04
N THR A 599 -1.74 32.94 -15.72
CA THR A 599 -0.39 32.73 -15.17
C THR A 599 0.65 32.49 -16.27
N LEU A 600 0.22 32.24 -17.51
CA LEU A 600 1.12 31.89 -18.62
C LEU A 600 1.94 33.08 -19.14
N GLY A 601 3.24 32.87 -19.31
CA GLY A 601 4.16 33.83 -19.95
C GLY A 601 4.87 34.77 -18.96
N PRO A 602 5.87 35.54 -19.43
CA PRO A 602 6.73 36.37 -18.57
C PRO A 602 6.03 37.56 -17.90
N LYS A 603 4.80 37.88 -18.34
CA LYS A 603 3.91 38.88 -17.74
C LYS A 603 2.65 38.24 -17.14
N GLY A 604 2.69 36.93 -16.88
CA GLY A 604 1.66 36.22 -16.16
C GLY A 604 1.50 36.73 -14.72
N MET A 605 0.30 36.57 -14.17
CA MET A 605 -0.08 37.08 -12.86
C MET A 605 -0.23 35.95 -11.84
N ASP A 606 0.25 36.16 -10.63
CA ASP A 606 0.15 35.19 -9.54
C ASP A 606 -1.28 35.10 -8.97
N LYS A 607 -1.60 33.95 -8.39
CA LYS A 607 -2.87 33.70 -7.67
C LYS A 607 -2.64 33.62 -6.17
N ILE A 608 -3.56 34.21 -5.42
CA ILE A 608 -3.63 34.07 -3.96
C ILE A 608 -4.61 32.94 -3.64
N LEU A 609 -4.09 31.89 -3.00
CA LEU A 609 -4.83 30.72 -2.56
C LEU A 609 -4.96 30.80 -1.04
N GLN A 610 -6.19 30.73 -0.55
CA GLN A 610 -6.47 30.73 0.89
C GLN A 610 -7.21 29.45 1.26
N SER A 611 -6.57 28.61 2.07
CA SER A 611 -7.22 27.39 2.56
C SER A 611 -8.22 27.73 3.67
N THR A 612 -9.41 27.13 3.60
CA THR A 612 -10.46 27.21 4.63
C THR A 612 -10.24 26.24 5.79
N GLY A 613 -9.22 25.38 5.71
CA GLY A 613 -8.85 24.44 6.79
C GLY A 613 -8.26 25.12 8.03
N ARG A 614 -8.13 24.37 9.14
CA ARG A 614 -7.46 24.85 10.37
C ARG A 614 -6.00 25.22 10.05
N GLY A 615 -5.74 26.51 9.86
CA GLY A 615 -4.40 27.02 9.57
C GLY A 615 -4.32 28.33 8.80
N HIS A 616 -5.41 28.84 8.19
CA HIS A 616 -5.45 30.13 7.45
C HIS A 616 -4.19 30.45 6.61
N GLY A 617 -3.57 29.42 6.03
CA GLY A 617 -2.37 29.57 5.21
C GLY A 617 -2.73 30.30 3.92
N VAL A 618 -2.11 31.45 3.69
CA VAL A 618 -2.19 32.18 2.42
C VAL A 618 -0.97 31.81 1.60
N THR A 619 -1.20 31.29 0.40
CA THR A 619 -0.16 30.92 -0.56
C THR A 619 -0.32 31.80 -1.79
N VAL A 620 0.74 32.49 -2.18
CA VAL A 620 0.80 33.22 -3.45
C VAL A 620 1.62 32.39 -4.41
N THR A 621 1.11 32.09 -5.60
CA THR A 621 1.83 31.26 -6.57
C THR A 621 1.47 31.53 -8.03
N ASN A 622 2.46 31.36 -8.90
CA ASN A 622 2.29 31.36 -10.36
C ASN A 622 2.09 29.96 -10.95
N ASP A 623 2.57 28.93 -10.23
CA ASP A 623 2.64 27.57 -10.75
C ASP A 623 1.24 26.95 -10.91
N GLY A 624 0.94 26.51 -12.14
CA GLY A 624 -0.33 25.91 -12.50
C GLY A 624 -0.63 24.65 -11.70
N ALA A 625 0.37 23.79 -11.45
CA ALA A 625 0.15 22.55 -10.70
C ALA A 625 -0.24 22.85 -9.24
N THR A 626 0.45 23.78 -8.59
CA THR A 626 0.14 24.21 -7.22
C THR A 626 -1.25 24.83 -7.09
N ILE A 627 -1.65 25.65 -8.07
CA ILE A 627 -3.00 26.22 -8.12
C ILE A 627 -4.04 25.11 -8.21
N LEU A 628 -3.89 24.20 -9.18
CA LEU A 628 -4.88 23.16 -9.45
C LEU A 628 -4.98 22.11 -8.33
N LYS A 629 -3.86 21.75 -7.71
CA LYS A 629 -3.81 20.84 -6.54
C LYS A 629 -4.54 21.41 -5.31
N SER A 630 -4.65 22.74 -5.22
CA SER A 630 -5.24 23.42 -4.06
C SER A 630 -6.74 23.69 -4.19
N LEU A 631 -7.30 23.58 -5.40
CA LEU A 631 -8.70 23.88 -5.68
C LEU A 631 -9.60 22.67 -5.40
N HIS A 632 -10.79 22.94 -4.87
CA HIS A 632 -11.84 21.94 -4.76
C HIS A 632 -12.62 21.90 -6.07
N ILE A 633 -12.55 20.77 -6.80
CA ILE A 633 -13.11 20.61 -8.13
C ILE A 633 -14.05 19.41 -8.14
N ASP A 634 -15.31 19.66 -8.48
CA ASP A 634 -16.35 18.62 -8.60
C ASP A 634 -16.46 18.05 -10.02
N ASN A 635 -16.16 18.86 -11.03
CA ASN A 635 -16.29 18.44 -12.42
C ASN A 635 -15.22 17.37 -12.78
N PRO A 636 -15.61 16.19 -13.31
CA PRO A 636 -14.68 15.11 -13.58
C PRO A 636 -13.68 15.42 -14.70
N ALA A 637 -14.09 16.13 -15.76
CA ALA A 637 -13.20 16.52 -16.85
C ALA A 637 -12.15 17.54 -16.39
N ALA A 638 -12.55 18.47 -15.50
CA ALA A 638 -11.62 19.39 -14.84
C ALA A 638 -10.58 18.64 -14.00
N LYS A 639 -10.98 17.58 -13.28
CA LYS A 639 -10.07 16.75 -12.48
C LYS A 639 -9.04 16.01 -13.34
N VAL A 640 -9.43 15.52 -14.53
CA VAL A 640 -8.49 14.93 -15.50
C VAL A 640 -7.39 15.92 -15.86
N LEU A 641 -7.71 17.20 -16.10
CA LEU A 641 -6.69 18.22 -16.38
C LEU A 641 -5.78 18.51 -15.16
N VAL A 642 -6.31 18.47 -13.95
CA VAL A 642 -5.51 18.62 -12.71
C VAL A 642 -4.51 17.48 -12.57
N ASP A 643 -4.93 16.24 -12.82
CA ASP A 643 -4.06 15.07 -12.74
C ASP A 643 -2.97 15.13 -13.82
N ILE A 644 -3.30 15.58 -15.03
CA ILE A 644 -2.32 15.78 -16.12
C ILE A 644 -1.31 16.88 -15.78
N SER A 645 -1.76 17.99 -15.19
CA SER A 645 -0.86 19.04 -14.71
C SER A 645 0.11 18.52 -13.66
N LYS A 646 -0.32 17.60 -12.80
CA LYS A 646 0.53 16.97 -11.80
C LYS A 646 1.54 16.01 -12.43
N VAL A 647 1.14 15.22 -13.42
CA VAL A 647 2.06 14.32 -14.13
C VAL A 647 3.16 15.11 -14.85
N GLN A 648 2.81 16.25 -15.45
CA GLN A 648 3.80 17.15 -16.09
C GLN A 648 4.82 17.71 -15.09
N ASP A 649 4.34 18.10 -13.90
CA ASP A 649 5.16 18.57 -12.78
C ASP A 649 6.11 17.46 -12.29
N ASP A 650 5.62 16.24 -12.10
CA ASP A 650 6.41 15.11 -11.60
C ASP A 650 7.49 14.64 -12.63
N GLU A 651 7.21 14.68 -13.93
CA GLU A 651 8.11 14.17 -14.99
C GLU A 651 9.16 15.18 -15.49
N VAL A 652 8.81 16.46 -15.51
CA VAL A 652 9.64 17.53 -16.09
C VAL A 652 9.77 18.76 -15.19
N GLY A 653 8.80 19.02 -14.31
CA GLY A 653 8.80 20.12 -13.33
C GLY A 653 8.57 21.52 -13.91
N ASP A 654 8.18 21.62 -15.19
CA ASP A 654 7.77 22.88 -15.82
C ASP A 654 6.77 22.58 -16.96
N GLY A 655 6.08 23.62 -17.44
CA GLY A 655 5.02 23.49 -18.44
C GLY A 655 3.67 23.06 -17.87
N THR A 656 3.49 23.14 -16.56
CA THR A 656 2.26 22.77 -15.83
C THR A 656 1.06 23.60 -16.30
N THR A 657 1.23 24.90 -16.48
CA THR A 657 0.19 25.77 -17.06
C THR A 657 -0.01 25.49 -18.56
N SER A 658 1.09 25.32 -19.30
CA SER A 658 1.05 25.13 -20.77
C SER A 658 0.28 23.88 -21.18
N VAL A 659 0.44 22.76 -20.46
CA VAL A 659 -0.28 21.50 -20.75
C VAL A 659 -1.79 21.65 -20.54
N VAL A 660 -2.21 22.33 -19.47
CA VAL A 660 -3.63 22.53 -19.15
C VAL A 660 -4.27 23.51 -20.14
N VAL A 661 -3.57 24.59 -20.47
CA VAL A 661 -4.06 25.58 -21.45
C VAL A 661 -4.18 24.95 -22.84
N LEU A 662 -3.17 24.20 -23.30
CA LEU A 662 -3.22 23.54 -24.60
C LEU A 662 -4.34 22.50 -24.67
N ALA A 663 -4.52 21.69 -23.62
CA ALA A 663 -5.62 20.73 -23.53
C ALA A 663 -6.99 21.43 -23.56
N GLY A 664 -7.14 22.54 -22.84
CA GLY A 664 -8.36 23.36 -22.84
C GLY A 664 -8.68 23.97 -24.20
N GLU A 665 -7.68 24.49 -24.91
CA GLU A 665 -7.87 25.07 -26.25
C GLU A 665 -8.13 24.00 -27.32
N LEU A 666 -7.53 22.81 -27.19
CA LEU A 666 -7.90 21.65 -28.02
C LEU A 666 -9.37 21.27 -27.82
N LEU A 667 -9.85 21.23 -26.58
CA LEU A 667 -11.26 20.95 -26.29
C LEU A 667 -12.20 22.05 -26.78
N ARG A 668 -11.78 23.32 -26.69
CA ARG A 668 -12.53 24.48 -27.23
C ARG A 668 -12.71 24.39 -28.75
N GLU A 669 -11.66 23.99 -29.47
CA GLU A 669 -11.75 23.78 -30.91
C GLU A 669 -12.55 22.51 -31.25
N ALA A 670 -12.44 21.45 -30.45
CA ALA A 670 -13.22 20.25 -30.63
C ALA A 670 -14.73 20.50 -30.43
N GLU A 671 -15.12 21.32 -29.46
CA GLU A 671 -16.51 21.73 -29.24
C GLU A 671 -17.13 22.33 -30.51
N LYS A 672 -16.42 23.23 -31.20
CA LYS A 672 -16.88 23.83 -32.47
C LYS A 672 -17.13 22.78 -33.56
N LEU A 673 -16.28 21.76 -33.64
CA LEU A 673 -16.40 20.66 -34.60
C LEU A 673 -17.56 19.71 -34.24
N VAL A 674 -17.75 19.42 -32.94
CA VAL A 674 -18.89 18.62 -32.46
C VAL A 674 -20.21 19.34 -32.74
N ASN A 675 -20.27 20.66 -32.50
CA ASN A 675 -21.43 21.50 -32.83
C ASN A 675 -21.71 21.53 -34.34
N SER A 676 -20.66 21.41 -35.16
CA SER A 676 -20.75 21.24 -36.63
C SER A 676 -21.11 19.80 -37.06
N LYS A 677 -21.54 18.95 -36.11
CA LYS A 677 -21.97 17.55 -36.31
C LYS A 677 -20.86 16.64 -36.87
N ILE A 678 -19.61 16.90 -36.51
CA ILE A 678 -18.49 15.96 -36.70
C ILE A 678 -18.42 15.02 -35.50
N HIS A 679 -18.34 13.72 -35.76
CA HIS A 679 -18.30 12.70 -34.71
C HIS A 679 -17.00 12.80 -33.88
N PRO A 680 -17.03 12.76 -32.53
CA PRO A 680 -15.84 12.90 -31.68
C PRO A 680 -14.69 11.95 -32.04
N MET A 681 -15.00 10.68 -32.36
CA MET A 681 -13.98 9.72 -32.82
C MET A 681 -13.24 10.13 -34.11
N THR A 682 -13.89 10.91 -35.00
CA THR A 682 -13.23 11.47 -36.19
C THR A 682 -12.29 12.60 -35.82
N ILE A 683 -12.65 13.40 -34.81
CA ILE A 683 -11.81 14.47 -34.27
C ILE A 683 -10.56 13.88 -33.63
N ILE A 684 -10.73 12.88 -32.76
CA ILE A 684 -9.63 12.13 -32.11
C ILE A 684 -8.66 11.57 -33.16
N SER A 685 -9.19 10.93 -34.21
CA SER A 685 -8.34 10.41 -35.30
C SER A 685 -7.55 11.51 -36.00
N GLY A 686 -8.10 12.72 -36.16
CA GLY A 686 -7.39 13.86 -36.72
C GLY A 686 -6.35 14.43 -35.75
N TYR A 687 -6.66 14.54 -34.46
CA TYR A 687 -5.73 15.02 -33.43
C TYR A 687 -4.52 14.11 -33.27
N ARG A 688 -4.68 12.78 -33.34
CA ARG A 688 -3.55 11.85 -33.32
C ARG A 688 -2.60 12.07 -34.50
N MET A 689 -3.13 12.25 -35.71
CA MET A 689 -2.33 12.55 -36.91
C MET A 689 -1.62 13.91 -36.79
N ALA A 690 -2.32 14.91 -36.25
CA ALA A 690 -1.77 16.24 -36.03
C ALA A 690 -0.63 16.23 -34.98
N ALA A 691 -0.83 15.53 -33.86
CA ALA A 691 0.17 15.42 -32.80
C ALA A 691 1.45 14.72 -33.26
N GLU A 692 1.33 13.62 -34.03
CA GLU A 692 2.49 12.95 -34.62
C GLU A 692 3.26 13.87 -35.59
N CYS A 693 2.54 14.62 -36.44
CA CYS A 693 3.15 15.58 -37.36
C CYS A 693 3.82 16.75 -36.63
N ALA A 694 3.17 17.29 -35.60
CA ALA A 694 3.70 18.36 -34.77
C ALA A 694 4.98 17.92 -34.06
N LEU A 695 4.98 16.72 -33.47
CA LEU A 695 6.14 16.14 -32.81
C LEU A 695 7.32 15.95 -33.77
N ASN A 696 7.07 15.40 -34.96
CA ASN A 696 8.12 15.22 -35.98
C ASN A 696 8.73 16.57 -36.40
N ALA A 697 7.90 17.60 -36.63
CA ALA A 697 8.36 18.94 -36.95
C ALA A 697 9.21 19.56 -35.82
N LEU A 698 8.85 19.29 -34.56
CA LEU A 698 9.62 19.73 -33.39
C LEU A 698 11.00 19.08 -33.38
N ILE A 699 11.08 17.75 -33.56
CA ILE A 699 12.33 16.97 -33.54
C ILE A 699 13.32 17.44 -34.62
N GLU A 700 12.83 17.78 -35.81
CA GLU A 700 13.67 18.27 -36.92
C GLU A 700 14.34 19.64 -36.64
N LYS A 701 13.81 20.41 -35.68
CA LYS A 701 14.24 21.79 -35.40
C LYS A 701 14.99 21.96 -34.08
N VAL A 702 15.30 20.86 -33.40
CA VAL A 702 16.07 20.85 -32.16
C VAL A 702 17.54 21.19 -32.40
N ALA A 703 18.13 21.96 -31.48
CA ALA A 703 19.58 22.10 -31.35
C ALA A 703 20.11 21.18 -30.24
N ASP A 704 21.26 20.52 -30.45
CA ASP A 704 21.93 19.71 -29.44
C ASP A 704 23.42 20.07 -29.37
N ASN A 705 23.81 20.71 -28.27
CA ASN A 705 25.18 21.19 -28.03
C ASN A 705 25.92 20.35 -26.97
N LYS A 706 25.48 19.12 -26.68
CA LYS A 706 26.04 18.28 -25.59
C LYS A 706 27.56 18.15 -25.58
N LEU A 707 28.18 18.13 -26.76
CA LEU A 707 29.63 17.91 -26.91
C LEU A 707 30.46 19.15 -26.57
N ASP A 708 29.85 20.34 -26.55
CA ASP A 708 30.50 21.62 -26.28
C ASP A 708 30.08 22.13 -24.90
N ALA A 709 30.94 21.93 -23.90
CA ALA A 709 30.61 22.22 -22.50
C ALA A 709 30.30 23.70 -22.24
N ASP A 710 30.97 24.63 -22.93
CA ASP A 710 30.76 26.07 -22.74
C ASP A 710 29.44 26.51 -23.37
N LYS A 711 29.12 26.02 -24.58
CA LYS A 711 27.82 26.28 -25.20
C LYS A 711 26.69 25.62 -24.43
N PHE A 712 26.86 24.39 -23.97
CA PHE A 712 25.86 23.70 -23.18
C PHE A 712 25.58 24.42 -21.86
N LYS A 713 26.60 24.91 -21.16
CA LYS A 713 26.40 25.74 -19.95
C LYS A 713 25.66 27.04 -20.26
N SER A 714 25.98 27.69 -21.38
CA SER A 714 25.24 28.87 -21.86
C SER A 714 23.78 28.54 -22.17
N ASP A 715 23.50 27.40 -22.79
CA ASP A 715 22.14 26.98 -23.13
C ASP A 715 21.31 26.68 -21.87
N LEU A 716 21.90 25.99 -20.88
CA LEU A 716 21.30 25.79 -19.56
C LEU A 716 20.97 27.14 -18.89
N LEU A 717 21.86 28.13 -18.98
CA LEU A 717 21.60 29.46 -18.42
C LEU A 717 20.41 30.14 -19.10
N LYS A 718 20.31 30.06 -20.44
CA LYS A 718 19.17 30.61 -21.20
C LYS A 718 17.85 29.94 -20.84
N ILE A 719 17.87 28.61 -20.66
CA ILE A 719 16.69 27.84 -20.23
C ILE A 719 16.26 28.29 -18.83
N ALA A 720 17.20 28.35 -17.87
CA ALA A 720 16.92 28.80 -16.51
C ALA A 720 16.32 30.21 -16.48
N MET A 721 16.91 31.15 -17.23
CA MET A 721 16.40 32.52 -17.32
C MET A 721 15.00 32.60 -17.93
N THR A 722 14.67 31.69 -18.85
CA THR A 722 13.34 31.62 -19.48
C THR A 722 12.31 31.07 -18.50
N THR A 723 12.57 29.93 -17.85
CA THR A 723 11.67 29.33 -16.84
C THR A 723 11.42 30.25 -15.62
N LEU A 724 12.43 31.02 -15.20
CA LEU A 724 12.29 31.97 -14.08
C LEU A 724 11.56 33.27 -14.43
N SER A 725 11.34 33.55 -15.73
CA SER A 725 10.85 34.85 -16.19
C SER A 725 9.38 35.14 -15.89
N SER A 726 8.54 34.11 -15.67
CA SER A 726 7.12 34.26 -15.33
C SER A 726 6.85 34.36 -13.82
N LYS A 727 7.89 34.27 -12.98
CA LYS A 727 7.75 34.09 -11.53
C LYS A 727 8.28 35.30 -10.75
N ILE A 728 8.15 35.25 -9.42
CA ILE A 728 8.65 36.31 -8.52
C ILE A 728 10.16 36.58 -8.68
N LEU A 729 10.92 35.56 -9.11
CA LEU A 729 12.35 35.65 -9.38
C LEU A 729 12.70 36.35 -10.70
N SER A 730 11.72 36.81 -11.47
CA SER A 730 11.91 37.45 -12.78
C SER A 730 12.78 38.71 -12.74
N GLN A 731 12.73 39.48 -11.65
CA GLN A 731 13.55 40.68 -11.46
C GLN A 731 15.05 40.35 -11.41
N ASP A 732 15.39 39.21 -10.81
CA ASP A 732 16.75 38.76 -10.53
C ASP A 732 17.08 37.43 -11.20
N LYS A 733 16.42 37.16 -12.33
CA LYS A 733 16.51 35.88 -13.06
C LYS A 733 17.91 35.52 -13.51
N GLU A 734 18.78 36.50 -13.78
CA GLU A 734 20.18 36.24 -14.14
C GLU A 734 20.96 35.69 -12.95
N HIS A 735 20.71 36.21 -11.75
CA HIS A 735 21.32 35.74 -10.50
C HIS A 735 20.87 34.33 -10.17
N PHE A 736 19.56 34.11 -10.09
CA PHE A 736 18.99 32.78 -9.80
C PHE A 736 19.25 31.76 -10.90
N GLY A 737 19.32 32.19 -12.16
CA GLY A 737 19.71 31.34 -13.28
C GLY A 737 21.14 30.81 -13.13
N LYS A 738 22.10 31.67 -12.74
CA LYS A 738 23.48 31.25 -12.46
C LYS A 738 23.52 30.28 -11.27
N LEU A 739 22.80 30.57 -10.18
CA LEU A 739 22.71 29.70 -9.01
C LEU A 739 22.18 28.31 -9.37
N ALA A 740 21.08 28.23 -10.14
CA ALA A 740 20.47 26.97 -10.53
C ALA A 740 21.39 26.14 -11.44
N VAL A 741 22.03 26.78 -12.43
CA VAL A 741 22.97 26.09 -13.34
C VAL A 741 24.20 25.59 -12.58
N ASP A 742 24.79 26.42 -11.72
CA ASP A 742 25.97 26.00 -10.96
C ASP A 742 25.64 24.88 -9.96
N ALA A 743 24.44 24.88 -9.37
CA ALA A 743 23.96 23.80 -8.50
C ALA A 743 23.76 22.48 -9.26
N VAL A 744 23.12 22.51 -10.43
CA VAL A 744 22.89 21.30 -11.25
C VAL A 744 24.19 20.75 -11.83
N MET A 745 25.11 21.62 -12.26
CA MET A 745 26.42 21.20 -12.77
C MET A 745 27.27 20.51 -11.68
N ARG A 746 27.07 20.84 -10.40
CA ARG A 746 27.74 20.14 -9.28
C ARG A 746 27.27 18.70 -9.09
N LEU A 747 26.04 18.37 -9.48
CA LEU A 747 25.49 17.01 -9.38
C LEU A 747 26.16 15.99 -10.31
N LYS A 748 27.03 16.42 -11.25
CA LYS A 748 27.81 15.57 -12.17
C LYS A 748 26.99 14.48 -12.88
N GLY A 749 25.76 14.81 -13.28
CA GLY A 749 24.86 13.91 -14.02
C GLY A 749 23.88 13.11 -13.16
N SER A 750 23.87 13.29 -11.83
CA SER A 750 22.76 12.81 -11.00
C SER A 750 21.52 13.67 -11.23
N THR A 751 20.36 13.04 -11.40
CA THR A 751 19.05 13.72 -11.45
C THR A 751 18.37 13.82 -10.10
N ASN A 752 19.01 13.35 -9.03
CA ASN A 752 18.39 13.44 -7.71
C ASN A 752 18.52 14.87 -7.15
N LEU A 753 17.45 15.65 -7.28
CA LEU A 753 17.34 17.01 -6.75
C LEU A 753 17.38 17.06 -5.22
N GLU A 754 17.12 15.95 -4.52
CA GLU A 754 17.27 15.89 -3.06
C GLU A 754 18.72 16.12 -2.62
N SER A 755 19.70 15.98 -3.52
CA SER A 755 21.11 16.33 -3.26
C SER A 755 21.33 17.85 -3.13
N ILE A 756 20.38 18.67 -3.60
CA ILE A 756 20.38 20.12 -3.46
C ILE A 756 19.49 20.47 -2.25
N GLN A 757 20.09 20.96 -1.19
CA GLN A 757 19.34 21.44 -0.02
C GLN A 757 18.96 22.90 -0.20
N ILE A 758 17.68 23.22 -0.04
CA ILE A 758 17.20 24.61 -0.02
C ILE A 758 16.91 25.00 1.44
N ILE A 759 17.57 26.04 1.94
CA ILE A 759 17.34 26.60 3.28
C ILE A 759 16.73 27.99 3.13
N LYS A 760 15.52 28.18 3.64
CA LYS A 760 14.84 29.47 3.68
C LYS A 760 15.14 30.18 4.98
N LYS A 761 15.76 31.36 4.93
CA LYS A 761 15.95 32.22 6.11
C LYS A 761 15.36 33.62 5.87
N PRO A 762 14.42 34.08 6.70
CA PRO A 762 13.82 35.40 6.53
C PRO A 762 14.84 36.51 6.78
N GLY A 763 14.59 37.66 6.15
CA GLY A 763 15.40 38.88 6.25
C GLY A 763 16.35 39.07 5.08
N GLY A 764 16.54 40.34 4.67
CA GLY A 764 17.27 40.72 3.48
C GLY A 764 16.38 40.76 2.22
N SER A 765 17.03 40.89 1.07
CA SER A 765 16.41 40.85 -0.26
C SER A 765 16.60 39.49 -0.92
N LEU A 766 15.82 39.19 -1.96
CA LEU A 766 15.98 37.95 -2.74
C LEU A 766 17.37 37.84 -3.39
N LYS A 767 17.99 38.97 -3.77
CA LYS A 767 19.36 39.04 -4.30
C LYS A 767 20.42 38.51 -3.34
N ASP A 768 20.16 38.57 -2.03
CA ASP A 768 21.10 38.10 -1.01
C ASP A 768 21.11 36.57 -0.90
N SER A 769 20.29 35.87 -1.69
CA SER A 769 20.31 34.41 -1.80
C SER A 769 21.59 33.96 -2.51
N PHE A 770 22.18 32.85 -2.06
CA PHE A 770 23.44 32.35 -2.61
C PHE A 770 23.53 30.83 -2.59
N LEU A 771 24.38 30.30 -3.47
CA LEU A 771 24.79 28.89 -3.51
C LEU A 771 26.08 28.79 -2.72
N ASP A 772 26.07 28.02 -1.64
CA ASP A 772 27.25 27.82 -0.84
C ASP A 772 28.30 26.97 -1.59
N GLU A 773 29.58 27.28 -1.45
CA GLU A 773 30.66 26.52 -2.11
C GLU A 773 30.88 25.14 -1.51
N GLY A 774 30.41 24.90 -0.29
CA GLY A 774 30.41 23.59 0.34
C GLY A 774 29.00 23.16 0.71
N PHE A 775 28.75 23.02 2.00
CA PHE A 775 27.48 22.54 2.52
C PHE A 775 27.13 23.21 3.84
N ILE A 776 25.86 23.60 4.00
CA ILE A 776 25.35 24.20 5.23
C ILE A 776 24.31 23.25 5.84
N LEU A 777 24.51 22.91 7.11
CA LEU A 777 23.61 22.08 7.89
C LEU A 777 22.83 22.94 8.90
N ASP A 778 21.50 22.82 8.91
CA ASP A 778 20.60 23.53 9.83
C ASP A 778 20.60 22.89 11.23
N LYS A 779 21.76 22.99 11.89
CA LYS A 779 22.04 22.51 13.24
C LYS A 779 22.97 23.48 13.96
N LYS A 780 22.97 23.38 15.29
CA LYS A 780 23.86 24.13 16.18
C LYS A 780 24.92 23.20 16.77
N ILE A 781 26.08 23.75 17.09
CA ILE A 781 27.15 23.02 17.78
C ILE A 781 26.82 22.94 19.28
N GLY A 782 27.13 21.79 19.89
CA GLY A 782 26.97 21.53 21.33
C GLY A 782 27.80 22.46 22.21
N VAL A 783 27.45 22.53 23.50
CA VAL A 783 28.17 23.39 24.47
C VAL A 783 29.51 22.74 24.85
N GLY A 784 30.59 23.52 24.86
CA GLY A 784 31.93 23.03 25.21
C GLY A 784 32.74 22.42 24.06
N GLN A 785 32.13 22.28 22.88
CA GLN A 785 32.79 21.77 21.68
C GLN A 785 33.48 22.89 20.86
N PRO A 786 34.50 22.56 20.05
CA PRO A 786 35.15 23.54 19.19
C PRO A 786 34.18 24.08 18.13
N LYS A 787 33.99 25.40 18.12
CA LYS A 787 33.11 26.08 17.15
C LYS A 787 33.68 26.17 15.73
N ARG A 788 34.97 25.89 15.60
CA ARG A 788 35.72 25.93 14.35
C ARG A 788 36.76 24.81 14.34
N ILE A 789 36.78 24.03 13.27
CA ILE A 789 37.73 22.94 13.03
C ILE A 789 38.39 23.13 11.67
N GLU A 790 39.71 23.08 11.64
CA GLU A 790 40.51 23.09 10.41
C GLU A 790 40.96 21.67 10.05
N ASN A 791 41.00 21.36 8.75
CA ASN A 791 41.30 20.04 8.20
C ASN A 791 40.49 18.92 8.86
N ALA A 792 39.17 19.04 8.73
CA ALA A 792 38.21 18.11 9.30
C ALA A 792 38.29 16.71 8.65
N LYS A 793 38.48 15.70 9.49
CA LYS A 793 38.27 14.28 9.23
C LYS A 793 36.95 13.88 9.87
N ILE A 794 35.95 13.64 9.03
CA ILE A 794 34.55 13.50 9.42
C ILE A 794 34.18 12.02 9.36
N LEU A 795 33.68 11.49 10.47
CA LEU A 795 32.99 10.20 10.48
C LEU A 795 31.49 10.44 10.42
N VAL A 796 30.86 9.97 9.35
CA VAL A 796 29.42 10.01 9.17
C VAL A 796 28.84 8.67 9.63
N ALA A 797 27.92 8.70 10.59
CA ALA A 797 27.47 7.51 11.28
C ALA A 797 25.94 7.42 11.43
N ASN A 798 25.45 6.18 11.49
CA ASN A 798 24.10 5.86 11.92
C ASN A 798 24.15 4.85 13.08
N THR A 799 24.50 5.34 14.28
CA THR A 799 24.60 4.51 15.48
C THR A 799 23.86 5.14 16.66
N ALA A 800 23.37 4.33 17.59
CA ALA A 800 22.80 4.86 18.82
C ALA A 800 23.90 5.41 19.74
N MET A 801 23.76 6.66 20.18
CA MET A 801 24.67 7.33 21.12
C MET A 801 23.93 7.79 22.38
N ASP A 802 22.95 6.97 22.79
CA ASP A 802 22.36 7.03 24.13
C ASP A 802 23.20 6.15 25.06
N THR A 803 23.17 6.41 26.37
CA THR A 803 23.58 5.41 27.37
C THR A 803 23.01 4.08 26.93
N ASP A 804 23.88 3.14 26.58
CA ASP A 804 23.51 1.81 26.11
C ASP A 804 22.84 1.09 27.29
N LYS A 805 21.58 1.47 27.62
CA LYS A 805 20.63 0.57 28.24
C LYS A 805 20.67 -0.61 27.31
N VAL A 806 21.29 -1.66 27.79
CA VAL A 806 21.54 -2.89 27.07
C VAL A 806 20.25 -3.21 26.31
N LYS A 807 20.20 -2.94 24.98
CA LYS A 807 19.06 -3.25 24.11
C LYS A 807 19.04 -4.75 23.84
N ILE A 808 19.38 -5.56 24.84
CA ILE A 808 19.01 -6.96 24.96
C ILE A 808 17.66 -6.90 25.65
N TYR A 809 16.61 -6.87 24.85
CA TYR A 809 15.26 -6.62 25.32
C TYR A 809 14.85 -7.68 26.33
N GLY A 810 14.54 -7.23 27.54
CA GLY A 810 14.22 -8.10 28.67
C GLY A 810 15.34 -8.33 29.69
N ALA A 811 16.55 -7.77 29.51
CA ALA A 811 17.60 -7.81 30.53
C ALA A 811 17.23 -6.92 31.75
N ARG A 812 16.33 -7.40 32.60
CA ARG A 812 16.15 -6.83 33.95
C ARG A 812 17.29 -7.36 34.80
N VAL A 813 18.27 -6.50 35.11
CA VAL A 813 19.31 -6.87 36.06
C VAL A 813 18.70 -6.84 37.46
N ARG A 814 18.29 -8.01 37.97
CA ARG A 814 17.89 -8.16 39.36
C ARG A 814 19.16 -8.12 40.21
N VAL A 815 19.26 -7.08 41.01
CA VAL A 815 20.36 -6.86 41.94
C VAL A 815 19.94 -7.25 43.36
N ASP A 816 20.86 -7.89 44.09
CA ASP A 816 20.61 -8.27 45.50
C ASP A 816 20.82 -7.10 46.47
N SER A 817 21.38 -5.98 45.99
CA SER A 817 21.69 -4.79 46.79
C SER A 817 21.80 -3.53 45.93
N MET A 818 21.65 -2.35 46.56
CA MET A 818 21.83 -1.05 45.89
C MET A 818 23.27 -0.82 45.41
N ALA A 819 24.27 -1.43 46.04
CA ALA A 819 25.67 -1.35 45.61
C ALA A 819 25.86 -1.95 44.21
N LYS A 820 25.21 -3.08 43.90
CA LYS A 820 25.25 -3.68 42.57
C LYS A 820 24.58 -2.82 41.50
N VAL A 821 23.57 -2.01 41.86
CA VAL A 821 22.96 -1.04 40.92
C VAL A 821 23.99 0.02 40.51
N ALA A 822 24.73 0.54 41.49
CA ALA A 822 25.78 1.52 41.22
C ALA A 822 26.90 0.92 40.35
N GLU A 823 27.28 -0.34 40.58
CA GLU A 823 28.25 -1.05 39.73
C GLU A 823 27.77 -1.19 38.28
N ILE A 824 26.48 -1.49 38.05
CA ILE A 824 25.90 -1.59 36.72
C ILE A 824 25.85 -0.23 36.02
N GLU A 825 25.46 0.84 36.73
CA GLU A 825 25.47 2.19 36.19
C GLU A 825 26.89 2.61 35.75
N VAL A 826 27.90 2.26 36.55
CA VAL A 826 29.30 2.48 36.20
C VAL A 826 29.71 1.66 34.97
N ALA A 827 29.27 0.39 34.88
CA ALA A 827 29.56 -0.46 33.73
C ALA A 827 28.89 0.03 32.43
N GLU A 828 27.66 0.54 32.48
CA GLU A 828 26.99 1.15 31.31
C GLU A 828 27.72 2.41 30.84
N LYS A 829 28.16 3.26 31.78
CA LYS A 829 29.00 4.43 31.47
C LYS A 829 30.35 4.00 30.89
N GLU A 830 30.98 2.96 31.42
CA GLU A 830 32.25 2.45 30.88
C GLU A 830 32.10 1.91 29.46
N LYS A 831 31.03 1.16 29.18
CA LYS A 831 30.74 0.67 27.83
C LYS A 831 30.55 1.80 26.82
N MET A 832 29.87 2.88 27.23
CA MET A 832 29.74 4.08 26.39
C MET A 832 31.07 4.78 26.19
N ARG A 833 31.89 4.87 27.25
CA ARG A 833 33.26 5.39 27.17
C ARG A 833 34.12 4.57 26.21
N GLU A 834 34.07 3.25 26.28
CA GLU A 834 34.77 2.35 25.34
C GLU A 834 34.30 2.57 23.90
N LYS A 835 32.99 2.73 23.67
CA LYS A 835 32.44 3.00 22.33
C LYS A 835 32.90 4.35 21.78
N VAL A 836 32.85 5.40 22.59
CA VAL A 836 33.37 6.73 22.21
C VAL A 836 34.87 6.66 21.96
N GLN A 837 35.62 5.93 22.79
CA GLN A 837 37.07 5.73 22.59
C GLN A 837 37.37 5.00 21.28
N LYS A 838 36.57 3.99 20.90
CA LYS A 838 36.69 3.34 19.58
C LYS A 838 36.54 4.35 18.45
N ILE A 839 35.56 5.26 18.55
CA ILE A 839 35.33 6.32 17.56
C ILE A 839 36.53 7.29 17.52
N ILE A 840 37.02 7.76 18.67
CA ILE A 840 38.18 8.65 18.78
C ILE A 840 39.45 7.98 18.21
N ASN A 841 39.61 6.67 18.40
CA ASN A 841 40.76 5.90 17.88
C ASN A 841 40.82 5.87 16.34
N HIS A 842 39.75 6.24 15.62
CA HIS A 842 39.80 6.44 14.17
C HIS A 842 40.56 7.71 13.77
N GLY A 843 40.98 8.55 14.73
CA GLY A 843 41.74 9.78 14.48
C GLY A 843 40.90 10.86 13.81
N ILE A 844 39.61 10.93 14.17
CA ILE A 844 38.64 11.90 13.65
C ILE A 844 38.63 13.17 14.52
N ASN A 845 38.22 14.29 13.93
CA ASN A 845 37.99 15.54 14.66
C ASN A 845 36.53 16.01 14.57
N CYS A 846 35.71 15.41 13.69
CA CYS A 846 34.29 15.65 13.61
C CYS A 846 33.53 14.32 13.50
N PHE A 847 32.52 14.15 14.33
CA PHE A 847 31.61 13.01 14.35
C PHE A 847 30.19 13.50 14.04
N VAL A 848 29.60 13.00 12.96
CA VAL A 848 28.23 13.31 12.58
C VAL A 848 27.39 12.06 12.72
N ASN A 849 26.32 12.13 13.50
CA ASN A 849 25.44 11.00 13.74
C ASN A 849 24.00 11.30 13.33
N ARG A 850 23.35 10.27 12.77
CA ARG A 850 21.91 10.34 12.43
C ARG A 850 21.06 10.46 13.67
N GLN A 851 21.43 9.70 14.68
CA GLN A 851 20.69 9.62 15.93
C GLN A 851 21.16 10.72 16.87
N LEU A 852 20.40 10.91 17.94
CA LEU A 852 20.76 11.81 19.04
C LEU A 852 22.03 11.32 19.73
N ILE A 853 22.81 12.27 20.25
CA ILE A 853 23.99 12.04 21.08
C ILE A 853 23.66 12.60 22.46
N TYR A 854 23.53 11.71 23.45
CA TYR A 854 23.20 12.13 24.82
C TYR A 854 24.36 12.85 25.50
N ASN A 855 24.06 13.58 26.57
CA ASN A 855 25.00 14.45 27.28
C ASN A 855 26.34 13.78 27.67
N PHE A 856 26.33 12.50 28.11
CA PHE A 856 27.55 11.83 28.57
C PHE A 856 28.52 11.52 27.41
N PRO A 857 28.10 10.88 26.30
CA PRO A 857 28.93 10.81 25.09
C PRO A 857 29.32 12.17 24.51
N GLU A 858 28.42 13.16 24.56
CA GLU A 858 28.70 14.52 24.08
C GLU A 858 29.85 15.19 24.87
N GLU A 859 29.84 15.04 26.20
CA GLU A 859 30.91 15.49 27.09
C GLU A 859 32.25 14.82 26.77
N LEU A 860 32.25 13.49 26.54
CA LEU A 860 33.47 12.76 26.19
C LEU A 860 34.07 13.20 24.84
N PHE A 861 33.22 13.53 23.85
CA PHE A 861 33.71 14.11 22.60
C PHE A 861 34.27 15.51 22.80
N ALA A 862 33.61 16.34 23.62
CA ALA A 862 34.10 17.68 23.96
C ALA A 862 35.47 17.64 24.67
N ASP A 863 35.64 16.75 25.66
CA ASP A 863 36.90 16.55 26.38
C ASP A 863 38.04 16.08 25.45
N ALA A 864 37.71 15.26 24.45
CA ALA A 864 38.64 14.81 23.42
C ALA A 864 38.90 15.86 22.32
N GLY A 865 38.21 16.99 22.34
CA GLY A 865 38.29 18.04 21.31
C GLY A 865 37.67 17.66 19.96
N VAL A 866 36.75 16.68 19.95
CA VAL A 866 36.03 16.22 18.75
C VAL A 866 34.67 16.94 18.68
N LEU A 867 34.34 17.54 17.53
CA LEU A 867 33.03 18.12 17.27
C LEU A 867 32.00 17.01 17.05
N ALA A 868 30.90 17.02 17.81
CA ALA A 868 29.83 16.04 17.69
C ALA A 868 28.54 16.71 17.19
N ILE A 869 28.08 16.30 16.02
CA ILE A 869 26.85 16.79 15.39
C ILE A 869 25.81 15.68 15.47
N GLU A 870 24.72 15.94 16.18
CA GLU A 870 23.64 14.98 16.38
C GLU A 870 22.41 15.25 15.50
N HIS A 871 21.56 14.24 15.37
CA HIS A 871 20.24 14.34 14.75
C HIS A 871 20.26 14.95 13.34
N ALA A 872 21.28 14.61 12.55
CA ALA A 872 21.25 14.88 11.13
C ALA A 872 20.26 13.90 10.49
N ASP A 873 19.18 14.41 9.89
CA ASP A 873 18.18 13.58 9.23
C ASP A 873 18.80 12.73 8.12
N PHE A 874 18.03 11.76 7.62
CA PHE A 874 18.51 10.81 6.61
C PHE A 874 19.11 11.54 5.39
N ASP A 875 18.36 12.49 4.83
CA ASP A 875 18.80 13.32 3.70
C ASP A 875 20.04 14.16 4.04
N GLY A 876 20.13 14.67 5.28
CA GLY A 876 21.28 15.46 5.73
C GLY A 876 22.57 14.64 5.75
N ILE A 877 22.49 13.37 6.13
CA ILE A 877 23.63 12.45 6.18
C ILE A 877 24.06 11.97 4.81
N GLU A 878 23.10 11.68 3.93
CA GLU A 878 23.40 11.32 2.55
C GLU A 878 24.07 12.49 1.82
N ARG A 879 23.56 13.72 1.99
CA ARG A 879 24.20 14.92 1.45
C ARG A 879 25.62 15.12 2.01
N LEU A 880 25.82 14.96 3.31
CA LEU A 880 27.15 15.07 3.92
C LEU A 880 28.12 14.01 3.40
N ALA A 881 27.66 12.78 3.18
CA ALA A 881 28.45 11.73 2.55
C ALA A 881 28.86 12.12 1.11
N LEU A 882 27.94 12.63 0.30
CA LEU A 882 28.19 13.11 -1.07
C LEU A 882 29.10 14.34 -1.14
N VAL A 883 29.05 15.21 -0.14
CA VAL A 883 29.89 16.42 -0.05
C VAL A 883 31.31 16.05 0.39
N THR A 884 31.43 15.32 1.49
CA THR A 884 32.70 15.03 2.17
C THR A 884 33.42 13.81 1.60
N GLY A 885 32.73 12.98 0.81
CA GLY A 885 33.25 11.76 0.19
C GLY A 885 33.35 10.56 1.13
N GLY A 886 32.83 10.66 2.36
CA GLY A 886 32.82 9.59 3.37
C GLY A 886 31.61 8.65 3.25
N ASP A 887 31.74 7.45 3.77
CA ASP A 887 30.66 6.45 3.80
C ASP A 887 29.85 6.53 5.11
N ILE A 888 28.58 6.15 5.05
CA ILE A 888 27.70 6.11 6.22
C ILE A 888 27.99 4.84 7.04
N ALA A 889 28.75 4.98 8.11
CA ALA A 889 29.15 3.87 8.97
C ALA A 889 28.09 3.50 10.01
N SER A 890 27.76 2.21 10.13
CA SER A 890 26.91 1.71 11.22
C SER A 890 27.71 0.96 12.30
N THR A 891 28.88 0.42 11.93
CA THR A 891 29.81 -0.32 12.77
C THR A 891 31.19 0.33 12.74
N PHE A 892 31.94 0.25 13.85
CA PHE A 892 33.23 0.94 14.05
C PHE A 892 34.33 0.01 14.57
N ASP A 893 34.17 -1.30 14.42
CA ASP A 893 35.12 -2.26 15.00
C ASP A 893 36.43 -2.34 14.19
N ASN A 894 36.37 -2.08 12.88
CA ASN A 894 37.52 -2.14 11.97
C ASN A 894 37.76 -0.78 11.30
N PRO A 895 38.80 -0.01 11.69
CA PRO A 895 39.10 1.30 11.11
C PRO A 895 39.35 1.29 9.60
N GLU A 896 39.92 0.21 9.06
CA GLU A 896 40.23 0.09 7.63
C GLU A 896 38.99 -0.07 6.72
N SER A 897 37.85 -0.47 7.29
CA SER A 897 36.60 -0.70 6.53
C SER A 897 35.75 0.55 6.34
N VAL A 898 36.09 1.66 7.00
CA VAL A 898 35.29 2.89 7.02
C VAL A 898 36.02 4.00 6.28
N LYS A 899 35.42 4.47 5.19
CA LYS A 899 35.91 5.64 4.48
C LYS A 899 35.49 6.91 5.19
N LEU A 900 36.46 7.63 5.76
CA LEU A 900 36.22 8.93 6.41
C LEU A 900 36.03 10.03 5.37
N GLY A 901 35.12 10.95 5.65
CA GLY A 901 34.93 12.17 4.87
C GLY A 901 35.99 13.22 5.20
N GLN A 902 36.28 14.11 4.26
CA GLN A 902 37.27 15.19 4.45
C GLN A 902 36.68 16.56 4.08
N CYS A 903 37.05 17.57 4.85
CA CYS A 903 36.64 18.96 4.66
C CYS A 903 37.73 19.91 5.19
N LYS A 904 37.99 21.04 4.52
CA LYS A 904 39.06 21.97 4.96
C LYS A 904 38.69 22.75 6.22
N LEU A 905 37.44 23.17 6.36
CA LEU A 905 36.99 24.01 7.46
C LEU A 905 35.54 23.67 7.83
N ILE A 906 35.28 23.44 9.12
CA ILE A 906 33.93 23.41 9.68
C ILE A 906 33.81 24.56 10.66
N GLU A 907 32.82 25.42 10.50
CA GLU A 907 32.57 26.52 11.45
C GLU A 907 31.07 26.81 11.66
N GLU A 908 30.75 27.32 12.86
CA GLU A 908 29.41 27.83 13.17
C GLU A 908 29.25 29.24 12.57
N ILE A 909 28.39 29.39 11.56
CA ILE A 909 28.03 30.68 10.96
C ILE A 909 26.65 31.13 11.41
N MET A 910 26.41 32.44 11.38
CA MET A 910 25.11 33.03 11.67
C MET A 910 24.48 33.55 10.38
N ILE A 911 23.32 33.01 10.01
CA ILE A 911 22.54 33.48 8.86
C ILE A 911 21.21 34.01 9.37
N GLY A 912 21.07 35.34 9.36
CA GLY A 912 19.93 35.99 9.99
C GLY A 912 20.05 35.90 11.51
N GLU A 913 19.08 35.29 12.17
CA GLU A 913 19.09 35.05 13.62
C GLU A 913 19.52 33.63 14.00
N ASP A 914 19.59 32.72 13.02
CA ASP A 914 19.89 31.31 13.23
C ASP A 914 21.40 31.02 13.12
N ARG A 915 21.87 30.09 13.96
CA ARG A 915 23.22 29.54 13.89
C ARG A 915 23.19 28.21 13.15
N LEU A 916 24.05 28.09 12.15
CA LEU A 916 24.15 26.95 11.24
C LEU A 916 25.60 26.47 11.18
N ILE A 917 25.81 25.22 10.79
CA ILE A 917 27.15 24.65 10.62
C ILE A 917 27.50 24.70 9.14
N HIS A 918 28.61 25.35 8.81
CA HIS A 918 29.13 25.49 7.46
C HIS A 918 30.36 24.60 7.27
N PHE A 919 30.34 23.80 6.21
CA PHE A 919 31.43 22.92 5.78
C PHE A 919 32.05 23.49 4.51
N SER A 920 33.28 24.00 4.56
CA SER A 920 33.97 24.62 3.41
C SER A 920 35.15 23.79 2.90
N GLY A 921 35.41 23.87 1.59
CA GLY A 921 36.54 23.18 0.97
C GLY A 921 36.40 21.66 1.01
N VAL A 922 35.30 21.18 0.43
CA VAL A 922 34.86 19.79 0.40
C VAL A 922 35.44 19.05 -0.82
N GLU A 923 35.66 17.74 -0.73
CA GLU A 923 36.42 16.98 -1.74
C GLU A 923 35.60 16.66 -3.01
N MET A 924 34.39 16.09 -2.85
CA MET A 924 33.58 15.63 -3.99
C MET A 924 32.61 16.70 -4.51
N GLY A 925 32.01 17.46 -3.59
CA GLY A 925 31.08 18.56 -3.89
C GLY A 925 29.85 18.17 -4.71
N GLN A 926 29.38 16.91 -4.58
CA GLN A 926 28.26 16.36 -5.36
C GLN A 926 26.87 16.69 -4.81
N ALA A 927 26.81 17.28 -3.61
CA ALA A 927 25.61 17.89 -3.03
C ALA A 927 25.94 19.33 -2.66
N CYS A 928 24.92 20.20 -2.59
CA CYS A 928 25.12 21.62 -2.33
C CYS A 928 23.94 22.22 -1.57
N THR A 929 24.16 23.40 -0.97
CA THR A 929 23.13 24.13 -0.24
C THR A 929 22.87 25.48 -0.90
N ILE A 930 21.61 25.75 -1.23
CA ILE A 930 21.14 27.07 -1.66
C ILE A 930 20.43 27.71 -0.48
N VAL A 931 20.90 28.88 -0.07
CA VAL A 931 20.25 29.68 0.98
C VAL A 931 19.40 30.73 0.32
N LEU A 932 18.08 30.65 0.53
CA LEU A 932 17.11 31.65 0.08
C LEU A 932 16.88 32.70 1.17
N ARG A 933 17.09 33.96 0.81
CA ARG A 933 16.85 35.14 1.64
C ARG A 933 15.65 35.90 1.10
N GLY A 934 14.85 36.50 1.96
CA GLY A 934 13.64 37.18 1.51
C GLY A 934 12.91 37.91 2.63
N ALA A 935 12.17 38.95 2.25
CA ALA A 935 11.51 39.83 3.21
C ALA A 935 10.32 39.17 3.95
N SER A 936 9.66 38.20 3.31
CA SER A 936 8.50 37.52 3.89
C SER A 936 8.53 36.00 3.63
N PRO A 937 7.93 35.18 4.52
CA PRO A 937 7.81 33.73 4.31
C PRO A 937 7.08 33.38 3.00
N HIS A 938 6.01 34.10 2.65
CA HIS A 938 5.25 33.84 1.41
C HIS A 938 6.11 34.04 0.15
N MET A 939 6.98 35.05 0.15
CA MET A 939 7.93 35.30 -0.94
C MET A 939 9.01 34.21 -1.00
N LEU A 940 9.46 33.71 0.16
CA LEU A 940 10.44 32.63 0.24
C LEU A 940 9.86 31.29 -0.24
N ASP A 941 8.62 30.98 0.12
CA ASP A 941 7.92 29.77 -0.33
C ASP A 941 7.72 29.78 -1.85
N GLU A 942 7.42 30.94 -2.43
CA GLU A 942 7.30 31.08 -3.89
C GLU A 942 8.66 31.08 -4.59
N ALA A 943 9.69 31.68 -3.99
CA ALA A 943 11.05 31.63 -4.50
C ALA A 943 11.60 30.19 -4.51
N GLU A 944 11.33 29.40 -3.46
CA GLU A 944 11.69 27.99 -3.38
C GLU A 944 11.03 27.18 -4.50
N ARG A 945 9.71 27.32 -4.69
CA ARG A 945 8.98 26.67 -5.79
C ARG A 945 9.54 27.09 -7.15
N SER A 946 9.70 28.40 -7.35
CA SER A 946 10.23 28.95 -8.61
C SER A 946 11.60 28.41 -8.96
N LEU A 947 12.47 28.26 -7.95
CA LEU A 947 13.80 27.70 -8.11
C LEU A 947 13.73 26.19 -8.32
N HIS A 948 12.85 25.47 -7.62
CA HIS A 948 12.64 24.03 -7.80
C HIS A 948 12.29 23.70 -9.25
N ASP A 949 11.35 24.41 -9.85
CA ASP A 949 10.95 24.20 -11.25
C ASP A 949 12.14 24.40 -12.20
N ALA A 950 12.96 25.43 -11.96
CA ALA A 950 14.18 25.66 -12.74
C ALA A 950 15.19 24.51 -12.56
N LEU A 951 15.40 24.03 -11.33
CA LEU A 951 16.28 22.90 -11.05
C LEU A 951 15.77 21.61 -11.71
N CYS A 952 14.46 21.35 -11.70
CA CYS A 952 13.82 20.23 -12.39
C CYS A 952 14.13 20.26 -13.89
N VAL A 953 13.83 21.36 -14.58
CA VAL A 953 14.07 21.48 -16.02
C VAL A 953 15.55 21.29 -16.35
N LEU A 954 16.44 21.94 -15.61
CA LEU A 954 17.88 21.85 -15.85
C LEU A 954 18.40 20.42 -15.61
N SER A 955 17.97 19.75 -14.54
CA SER A 955 18.36 18.35 -14.27
C SER A 955 17.92 17.40 -15.38
N GLN A 956 16.72 17.60 -15.93
CA GLN A 956 16.24 16.81 -17.07
C GLN A 956 16.98 17.16 -18.36
N THR A 957 17.37 18.43 -18.55
CA THR A 957 18.15 18.88 -19.72
C THR A 957 19.58 18.33 -19.70
N VAL A 958 20.15 18.05 -18.52
CA VAL A 958 21.45 17.35 -18.43
C VAL A 958 21.37 15.92 -19.00
N ASN A 959 20.23 15.23 -18.81
CA ASN A 959 19.99 13.93 -19.44
C ASN A 959 19.64 14.06 -20.92
N ASP A 960 18.74 14.98 -21.26
CA ASP A 960 18.31 15.28 -22.63
C ASP A 960 18.77 16.69 -23.03
N SER A 961 19.94 16.76 -23.67
CA SER A 961 20.64 18.01 -24.02
C SER A 961 20.01 18.81 -25.15
N ARG A 962 18.86 18.37 -25.64
CA ARG A 962 18.12 18.97 -26.75
C ARG A 962 17.40 20.24 -26.32
N VAL A 963 17.64 21.32 -27.04
CA VAL A 963 17.14 22.67 -26.77
C VAL A 963 16.33 23.19 -27.94
N LEU A 964 15.29 23.96 -27.64
CA LEU A 964 14.44 24.67 -28.59
C LEU A 964 14.43 26.17 -28.28
N LEU A 965 14.01 26.96 -29.26
CA LEU A 965 13.67 28.37 -29.02
C LEU A 965 12.32 28.45 -28.29
N GLY A 966 12.13 29.48 -27.45
CA GLY A 966 10.88 29.68 -26.72
C GLY A 966 9.98 30.76 -27.33
N GLY A 967 9.22 31.46 -26.48
CA GLY A 967 8.45 32.65 -26.90
C GLY A 967 7.32 32.38 -27.91
N GLY A 968 6.76 31.18 -27.90
CA GLY A 968 5.71 30.75 -28.84
C GLY A 968 6.22 30.26 -30.20
N TRP A 969 7.53 30.27 -30.43
CA TRP A 969 8.13 29.74 -31.66
C TRP A 969 7.85 28.24 -31.88
N PRO A 970 8.00 27.34 -30.88
CA PRO A 970 7.72 25.91 -31.07
C PRO A 970 6.29 25.65 -31.53
N GLU A 971 5.34 26.34 -30.90
CA GLU A 971 3.91 26.20 -31.19
C GLU A 971 3.58 26.66 -32.61
N MET A 972 4.22 27.73 -33.09
CA MET A 972 4.05 28.21 -34.47
C MET A 972 4.71 27.30 -35.51
N VAL A 973 5.87 26.70 -35.20
CA VAL A 973 6.51 25.68 -36.05
C VAL A 973 5.60 24.46 -36.19
N MET A 974 5.06 23.96 -35.07
CA MET A 974 4.11 22.86 -35.07
C MET A 974 2.82 23.22 -35.82
N ALA A 975 2.27 24.41 -35.58
CA ALA A 975 1.04 24.88 -36.22
C ALA A 975 1.17 24.94 -37.74
N LYS A 976 2.32 25.40 -38.27
CA LYS A 976 2.62 25.42 -39.72
C LYS A 976 2.60 24.01 -40.30
N ALA A 977 3.34 23.08 -39.70
CA ALA A 977 3.43 21.71 -40.20
C ALA A 977 2.07 21.00 -40.18
N VAL A 978 1.28 21.22 -39.12
CA VAL A 978 -0.07 20.68 -38.99
C VAL A 978 -1.03 21.30 -40.01
N ASP A 979 -0.94 22.60 -40.29
CA ASP A 979 -1.75 23.28 -41.32
C ASP A 979 -1.44 22.75 -42.73
N GLU A 980 -0.17 22.48 -43.03
CA GLU A 980 0.24 21.84 -44.28
C GLU A 980 -0.28 20.40 -44.41
N LEU A 981 -0.30 19.64 -43.31
CA LEU A 981 -0.90 18.30 -43.27
C LEU A 981 -2.42 18.34 -43.48
N ALA A 982 -3.10 19.34 -42.89
CA ALA A 982 -4.54 19.52 -43.05
C ALA A 982 -4.91 19.70 -44.54
N ARG A 983 -4.14 20.53 -45.28
CA ARG A 983 -4.34 20.76 -46.73
C ARG A 983 -4.17 19.51 -47.58
N ARG A 984 -3.34 18.56 -47.16
CA ARG A 984 -3.08 17.29 -47.87
C ARG A 984 -4.09 16.19 -47.52
N THR A 985 -4.73 16.28 -46.36
CA THR A 985 -5.62 15.24 -45.84
C THR A 985 -7.04 15.46 -46.34
N PRO A 986 -7.69 14.48 -47.01
CA PRO A 986 -9.07 14.64 -47.46
C PRO A 986 -10.10 14.35 -46.35
N GLY A 987 -11.28 14.95 -46.49
CA GLY A 987 -12.47 14.63 -45.69
C GLY A 987 -12.53 15.30 -44.32
N LYS A 988 -13.46 14.83 -43.46
CA LYS A 988 -13.78 15.47 -42.17
C LYS A 988 -12.61 15.52 -41.17
N ARG A 989 -11.62 14.64 -41.33
CA ARG A 989 -10.40 14.63 -40.50
C ARG A 989 -9.53 15.87 -40.75
N SER A 990 -9.56 16.45 -41.95
CA SER A 990 -8.84 17.68 -42.28
C SER A 990 -9.22 18.83 -41.34
N HIS A 991 -10.52 19.02 -41.06
CA HIS A 991 -11.00 20.05 -40.15
C HIS A 991 -10.53 19.85 -38.70
N ALA A 992 -10.37 18.60 -38.26
CA ALA A 992 -9.81 18.30 -36.95
C ALA A 992 -8.30 18.60 -36.89
N ILE A 993 -7.55 18.31 -37.95
CA ILE A 993 -6.13 18.66 -38.04
C ILE A 993 -5.97 20.19 -38.04
N GLU A 994 -6.81 20.91 -38.80
CA GLU A 994 -6.82 22.38 -38.83
C GLU A 994 -7.17 22.99 -37.46
N ALA A 995 -8.13 22.40 -36.74
CA ALA A 995 -8.46 22.77 -35.37
C ALA A 995 -7.28 22.60 -34.41
N PHE A 996 -6.50 21.52 -34.55
CA PHE A 996 -5.30 21.31 -33.75
C PHE A 996 -4.25 22.41 -33.99
N SER A 997 -4.06 22.82 -35.25
CA SER A 997 -3.18 23.95 -35.60
C SER A 997 -3.65 25.26 -34.94
N ARG A 998 -4.95 25.55 -34.94
CA ARG A 998 -5.50 26.74 -34.24
C ARG A 998 -5.31 26.69 -32.73
N ALA A 999 -5.46 25.52 -32.11
CA ALA A 999 -5.21 25.35 -30.67
C ALA A 999 -3.74 25.59 -30.30
N LEU A 1000 -2.79 25.17 -31.14
CA LEU A 1000 -1.36 25.49 -30.95
C LEU A 1000 -1.10 27.00 -31.00
N VAL A 1001 -1.73 27.71 -31.93
CA VAL A 1001 -1.63 29.18 -32.06
C VAL A 1001 -2.21 29.93 -30.84
N ALA A 1002 -3.07 29.29 -30.04
CA ALA A 1002 -3.63 29.93 -28.86
C ALA A 1002 -2.56 30.23 -27.79
N ILE A 1003 -1.52 29.42 -27.66
CA ILE A 1003 -0.43 29.64 -26.69
C ILE A 1003 0.28 31.00 -26.91
N PRO A 1004 0.83 31.30 -28.11
CA PRO A 1004 1.40 32.62 -28.36
C PRO A 1004 0.38 33.75 -28.23
N THR A 1005 -0.89 33.51 -28.62
CA THR A 1005 -1.97 34.49 -28.43
C THR A 1005 -2.13 34.89 -26.96
N ILE A 1006 -2.19 33.90 -26.07
CA ILE A 1006 -2.34 34.09 -24.62
C ILE A 1006 -1.13 34.79 -24.01
N ILE A 1007 0.09 34.46 -24.48
CA ILE A 1007 1.32 35.12 -24.03
C ILE A 1007 1.26 36.63 -24.36
N ALA A 1008 0.77 37.01 -25.55
CA ALA A 1008 0.59 38.40 -25.92
C ALA A 1008 -0.56 39.08 -25.15
N ASP A 1009 -1.67 38.38 -24.93
CA ASP A 1009 -2.82 38.89 -24.15
C ASP A 1009 -2.41 39.22 -22.70
N ASN A 1010 -1.71 38.31 -22.04
CA ASN A 1010 -1.22 38.52 -20.66
C ASN A 1010 -0.19 39.66 -20.59
N ALA A 1011 0.51 39.94 -21.68
CA ALA A 1011 1.40 41.10 -21.79
C ALA A 1011 0.67 42.44 -22.03
N GLY A 1012 -0.63 42.41 -22.30
CA GLY A 1012 -1.42 43.60 -22.67
C GLY A 1012 -1.13 44.13 -24.07
N LEU A 1013 -0.60 43.29 -24.96
CA LEU A 1013 -0.31 43.62 -26.35
C LEU A 1013 -1.50 43.25 -27.25
N ASP A 1014 -1.54 43.79 -28.47
CA ASP A 1014 -2.53 43.37 -29.48
C ASP A 1014 -2.16 41.97 -30.01
N SER A 1015 -2.69 40.95 -29.37
CA SER A 1015 -2.43 39.55 -29.70
C SER A 1015 -2.87 39.18 -31.12
N ALA A 1016 -3.97 39.76 -31.62
CA ALA A 1016 -4.49 39.48 -32.95
C ALA A 1016 -3.51 39.94 -34.04
N GLU A 1017 -2.99 41.17 -33.92
CA GLU A 1017 -2.02 41.72 -34.86
C GLU A 1017 -0.67 40.99 -34.77
N LEU A 1018 -0.15 40.76 -33.56
CA LEU A 1018 1.15 40.11 -33.37
C LEU A 1018 1.16 38.66 -33.86
N VAL A 1019 0.10 37.90 -33.59
CA VAL A 1019 -0.01 36.50 -34.04
C VAL A 1019 -0.18 36.44 -35.56
N ALA A 1020 -0.88 37.40 -36.18
CA ALA A 1020 -0.97 37.50 -37.63
C ALA A 1020 0.40 37.77 -38.28
N GLN A 1021 1.18 38.70 -37.73
CA GLN A 1021 2.56 38.97 -38.15
C GLN A 1021 3.45 37.74 -37.96
N LEU A 1022 3.37 37.09 -36.80
CA LEU A 1022 4.13 35.88 -36.48
C LEU A 1022 3.81 34.75 -37.47
N ARG A 1023 2.53 34.53 -37.78
CA ARG A 1023 2.11 33.55 -38.78
C ARG A 1023 2.70 33.85 -40.17
N ALA A 1024 2.76 35.12 -40.56
CA ALA A 1024 3.37 35.53 -41.83
C ALA A 1024 4.90 35.27 -41.85
N GLU A 1025 5.60 35.56 -40.75
CA GLU A 1025 7.04 35.27 -40.63
C GLU A 1025 7.34 33.77 -40.69
N HIS A 1026 6.54 32.94 -40.01
CA HIS A 1026 6.71 31.48 -40.03
C HIS A 1026 6.47 30.82 -41.40
N HIS A 1027 5.78 31.50 -42.33
CA HIS A 1027 5.70 31.03 -43.71
C HIS A 1027 7.03 31.17 -44.47
N LYS A 1028 7.92 32.08 -44.06
CA LYS A 1028 9.28 32.19 -44.61
C LYS A 1028 10.15 31.02 -44.12
N GLU A 1029 11.10 30.57 -44.93
CA GLU A 1029 12.03 29.51 -44.53
C GLU A 1029 13.07 30.02 -43.53
N GLY A 1030 13.38 29.22 -42.51
CA GLY A 1030 14.47 29.50 -41.56
C GLY A 1030 14.21 30.59 -40.52
N THR A 1031 12.95 30.93 -40.23
CA THR A 1031 12.64 31.96 -39.22
C THR A 1031 12.77 31.45 -37.78
N ASN A 1032 13.32 32.29 -36.93
CA ASN A 1032 13.42 32.13 -35.47
C ASN A 1032 12.48 33.09 -34.74
N ALA A 1033 11.48 33.62 -35.44
CA ALA A 1033 10.56 34.63 -34.93
C ALA A 1033 9.71 34.10 -33.77
N GLY A 1034 9.58 34.87 -32.70
CA GLY A 1034 8.66 34.62 -31.59
C GLY A 1034 8.12 35.93 -31.04
N ILE A 1035 7.37 35.86 -29.94
CA ILE A 1035 6.79 37.03 -29.29
C ILE A 1035 7.81 37.61 -28.30
N ASP A 1036 8.32 38.79 -28.62
CA ASP A 1036 9.12 39.58 -27.67
C ASP A 1036 8.20 40.48 -26.84
N VAL A 1037 7.86 39.98 -25.66
CA VAL A 1037 6.97 40.66 -24.70
C VAL A 1037 7.55 41.97 -24.17
N ILE A 1038 8.87 42.17 -24.25
CA ILE A 1038 9.51 43.40 -23.76
C ILE A 1038 9.45 44.51 -24.81
N SER A 1039 9.76 44.20 -26.07
CA SER A 1039 9.67 45.19 -27.16
C SER A 1039 8.25 45.40 -27.67
N GLY A 1040 7.35 44.44 -27.44
CA GLY A 1040 5.98 44.49 -27.92
C GLY A 1040 5.84 44.17 -29.41
N SER A 1041 6.81 43.47 -30.00
CA SER A 1041 6.84 43.10 -31.42
C SER A 1041 7.27 41.65 -31.65
N VAL A 1042 7.16 41.17 -32.89
CA VAL A 1042 7.77 39.90 -33.32
C VAL A 1042 9.29 40.09 -33.41
N GLY A 1043 10.07 39.18 -32.82
CA GLY A 1043 11.55 39.27 -32.79
C GLY A 1043 12.23 37.90 -32.85
N ASP A 1044 13.54 37.87 -33.11
CA ASP A 1044 14.32 36.63 -33.19
C ASP A 1044 14.61 36.07 -31.77
N MET A 1045 14.08 34.89 -31.47
CA MET A 1045 14.22 34.25 -30.16
C MET A 1045 15.64 33.74 -29.87
N ALA A 1046 16.42 33.42 -30.91
CA ALA A 1046 17.81 32.99 -30.77
C ALA A 1046 18.70 34.17 -30.37
N GLU A 1047 18.50 35.35 -30.99
CA GLU A 1047 19.21 36.58 -30.63
C GLU A 1047 18.84 37.08 -29.24
N ARG A 1048 17.56 36.94 -28.85
CA ARG A 1048 17.08 37.26 -27.51
C ARG A 1048 17.50 36.24 -26.44
N GLY A 1049 18.04 35.10 -26.85
CA GLY A 1049 18.46 34.02 -25.94
C GLY A 1049 17.31 33.38 -25.18
N ILE A 1050 16.11 33.34 -25.77
CA ILE A 1050 14.93 32.70 -25.17
C ILE A 1050 14.91 31.25 -25.64
N CYS A 1051 15.25 30.34 -24.73
CA CYS A 1051 15.36 28.91 -25.01
C CYS A 1051 14.54 28.09 -24.01
N GLU A 1052 13.98 26.98 -24.46
CA GLU A 1052 13.23 26.03 -23.64
C GLU A 1052 13.78 24.60 -23.86
N ALA A 1053 13.60 23.73 -22.87
CA ALA A 1053 14.02 22.34 -22.97
C ALA A 1053 13.08 21.55 -23.89
N PHE A 1054 13.64 20.72 -24.78
CA PHE A 1054 12.85 19.89 -25.69
C PHE A 1054 11.90 18.96 -24.94
N LYS A 1055 12.36 18.33 -23.85
CA LYS A 1055 11.57 17.39 -23.03
C LYS A 1055 10.27 18.04 -22.50
N VAL A 1056 10.32 19.32 -22.11
CA VAL A 1056 9.13 20.07 -21.64
C VAL A 1056 8.08 20.16 -22.74
N LYS A 1057 8.45 20.67 -23.93
CA LYS A 1057 7.51 20.84 -25.05
C LYS A 1057 6.99 19.52 -25.60
N HIS A 1058 7.85 18.51 -25.64
CA HIS A 1058 7.49 17.14 -26.00
C HIS A 1058 6.38 16.61 -25.07
N ALA A 1059 6.58 16.72 -23.75
CA ALA A 1059 5.61 16.25 -22.76
C ALA A 1059 4.30 17.05 -22.83
N VAL A 1060 4.39 18.39 -22.91
CA VAL A 1060 3.21 19.28 -23.04
C VAL A 1060 2.33 18.88 -24.24
N LEU A 1061 2.92 18.64 -25.42
CA LEU A 1061 2.17 18.25 -26.62
C LEU A 1061 1.44 16.92 -26.45
N LEU A 1062 2.14 15.90 -25.94
CA LEU A 1062 1.58 14.55 -25.80
C LEU A 1062 0.52 14.50 -24.70
N SER A 1063 0.85 14.99 -23.50
CA SER A 1063 -0.05 14.94 -22.35
C SER A 1063 -1.32 15.77 -22.58
N ALA A 1064 -1.22 16.93 -23.25
CA ALA A 1064 -2.40 17.71 -23.61
C ALA A 1064 -3.30 16.99 -24.63
N THR A 1065 -2.69 16.30 -25.61
CA THR A 1065 -3.43 15.54 -26.61
C THR A 1065 -4.13 14.32 -26.00
N GLU A 1066 -3.46 13.61 -25.09
CA GLU A 1066 -4.04 12.48 -24.36
C GLU A 1066 -5.22 12.91 -23.49
N ALA A 1067 -5.07 14.03 -22.76
CA ALA A 1067 -6.15 14.60 -21.96
C ALA A 1067 -7.37 14.97 -22.80
N ALA A 1068 -7.14 15.65 -23.94
CA ALA A 1068 -8.20 16.03 -24.86
C ALA A 1068 -8.90 14.79 -25.45
N GLU A 1069 -8.14 13.74 -25.81
CA GLU A 1069 -8.70 12.48 -26.29
C GLU A 1069 -9.58 11.81 -25.22
N MET A 1070 -9.09 11.70 -23.99
CA MET A 1070 -9.84 11.08 -22.89
C MET A 1070 -11.18 11.76 -22.67
N ILE A 1071 -11.20 13.09 -22.65
CA ILE A 1071 -12.41 13.88 -22.43
C ILE A 1071 -13.36 13.79 -23.64
N LEU A 1072 -12.84 13.80 -24.87
CA LEU A 1072 -13.66 13.69 -26.10
C LEU A 1072 -14.38 12.35 -26.24
N ARG A 1073 -13.91 11.31 -25.57
CA ARG A 1073 -14.52 9.97 -25.59
C ARG A 1073 -15.70 9.83 -24.63
N VAL A 1074 -15.90 10.77 -23.73
CA VAL A 1074 -17.00 10.75 -22.75
C VAL A 1074 -18.31 11.14 -23.43
N ASP A 1075 -19.32 10.29 -23.33
CA ASP A 1075 -20.68 10.56 -23.82
C ASP A 1075 -21.75 10.53 -22.73
N GLU A 1076 -21.42 10.06 -21.52
CA GLU A 1076 -22.33 10.00 -20.37
C GLU A 1076 -21.57 10.30 -19.08
N ILE A 1077 -22.13 11.18 -18.23
CA ILE A 1077 -21.61 11.47 -16.88
C ILE A 1077 -22.71 11.08 -15.88
N ILE A 1078 -22.41 10.08 -15.05
CA ILE A 1078 -23.32 9.60 -14.01
C ILE A 1078 -22.73 10.01 -12.66
N THR A 1079 -23.39 10.95 -11.99
CA THR A 1079 -23.01 11.36 -10.63
C THR A 1079 -23.92 10.66 -9.64
N CYS A 1080 -23.33 9.79 -8.82
CA CYS A 1080 -24.04 9.13 -7.73
C CYS A 1080 -24.56 10.15 -6.71
N ALA A 1081 -25.71 9.88 -6.11
CA ALA A 1081 -26.34 10.77 -5.13
C ALA A 1081 -25.33 11.19 -4.03
N PRO A 1082 -25.18 12.50 -3.76
CA PRO A 1082 -24.27 12.98 -2.73
C PRO A 1082 -24.70 12.45 -1.36
N ARG A 1083 -23.73 12.09 -0.53
CA ARG A 1083 -24.03 11.54 0.81
C ARG A 1083 -24.64 12.63 1.68
N ARG A 1084 -25.89 12.46 2.09
CA ARG A 1084 -26.54 13.38 3.04
C ARG A 1084 -25.86 13.27 4.40
N ARG A 1085 -25.48 14.43 4.94
CA ARG A 1085 -25.00 14.55 6.32
C ARG A 1085 -26.25 14.63 7.20
N GLU A 1086 -26.48 13.68 8.09
CA GLU A 1086 -27.57 13.82 9.07
C GLU A 1086 -27.23 14.99 9.99
N ASP A 1087 -27.99 16.08 9.89
CA ASP A 1087 -27.91 17.20 10.83
C ASP A 1087 -28.32 16.70 12.21
N ARG A 1088 -27.33 16.51 13.09
CA ARG A 1088 -27.55 16.23 14.50
C ARG A 1088 -28.13 17.47 15.17
N MET A 1089 -29.42 17.42 15.51
CA MET A 1089 -30.08 18.30 16.46
C MET A 1089 -29.80 17.85 17.91
#